data_AF-A0A317VQ32-F1
#
_entry.id   AF-A0A317VQ32-F1
#
_cell.length_a   1.000
_cell.length_b   1.000
_cell.length_c   1.000
_cell.angle_alpha   90.00
_cell.angle_beta   90.00
_cell.angle_gamma   90.00
#
_symmetry.space_group_name_H-M   'P 1'
#
loop_
_entity.id
_entity.type
_entity.pdbx_description
1 polymer ?
#
loop_
_entity_poly.entity_id
_entity_poly.type
_entity_poly.pdbx_seq_one_letter_code
_entity_poly.pdbx_strand_id
1 'polypeptide(L)'
;MSTPGSGHEFPRQEVSWQKRDVLLFANSIGCKADELHFLYELHPNFAVFPTYPLILPFKLTDQEVTDFYTRSGGSPIPDVPKFDYRRVVDGQRKLTIIKPLPPTSAGKEFELRNKVIGVYDKGKPGTVVETEQTIVEKGTGEVYSRTESSGFFVGQGNWGGPKGKAIHADRPSNVNYLPPDNRKPDAVHVVQTTTETAHLYRLNGDYNPLHATPEPGEKMGFGGAIIHGLFSWNSAAHGVLRELGGSDPKNLKEIQARFASPVKPGDKLITEMWRMGSSQGGYEEIRFVTKNDKGKAVLSNVVADRGASTSHCVSSLTRRYVLPYQLSFNLTRRPALLREMSSDARIAPGSCSAGKSEDSWPSHMENSKWKSLKLGHGDQYGPFGTFWLRDNCQCSRCIHPDTRQRIVDTFAIPEDISIKTLAYGLKGVDIEWTDGHHAYYPFSWLRSNIYHHDPRLNVKPTLKFRRSKTYIPSKDETFPTFSYAEIMADDGALLGWLDAIYEWGFSFVKKVPVDPESTEGLIKRIAFIRNTHYGGFWDFTADLTFKDTAYTTEFLGAHTDNTYFTDPARLQLFHLLSHTDGDGGASLLVDGFRAASILRDEHPQDISVLASVRQPYHSSGNEETCIQPAEQAPVLKSHGQLNRLYQVRWNNYDRAAKSDWNCEEQSEWYTAARHWNEIISRKDMEIWTQLEPGTALIFDNWRMLHGRSEFTGKRRMCGGYVNNDDFISRYRLLRFGREQVLRNIGNARPEQDNPNFYI
;
A
#
# COMPACT_ATOMS: atom_id res chain seq x y z
N MET A 1 -39.34 3.21 -46.39
CA MET A 1 -38.56 1.96 -46.37
C MET A 1 -37.60 2.05 -45.21
N SER A 2 -37.54 1.03 -44.35
CA SER A 2 -36.50 0.95 -43.31
C SER A 2 -35.12 1.05 -43.95
N THR A 3 -34.21 1.80 -43.34
CA THR A 3 -32.78 1.80 -43.68
C THR A 3 -32.28 0.36 -43.66
N PRO A 4 -31.51 -0.14 -44.66
CA PRO A 4 -30.99 -1.51 -44.65
C PRO A 4 -30.30 -1.85 -43.34
N GLY A 5 -30.63 -2.99 -42.76
CA GLY A 5 -30.15 -3.43 -41.45
C GLY A 5 -30.71 -2.69 -40.22
N SER A 6 -31.40 -1.56 -40.35
CA SER A 6 -31.95 -0.81 -39.21
C SER A 6 -33.02 -1.61 -38.47
N GLY A 7 -32.91 -1.67 -37.14
CA GLY A 7 -33.76 -2.48 -36.28
C GLY A 7 -33.36 -3.96 -36.20
N HIS A 8 -32.34 -4.40 -36.93
CA HIS A 8 -31.82 -5.77 -36.82
C HIS A 8 -31.24 -5.99 -35.42
N GLU A 9 -31.77 -6.99 -34.71
CA GLU A 9 -31.25 -7.45 -33.43
C GLU A 9 -30.30 -8.64 -33.64
N PHE A 10 -29.11 -8.54 -33.06
CA PHE A 10 -28.18 -9.65 -33.00
C PHE A 10 -28.63 -10.65 -31.92
N PRO A 11 -28.19 -11.93 -32.00
CA PRO A 11 -28.40 -12.89 -30.93
C PRO A 11 -27.95 -12.31 -29.58
N ARG A 12 -28.75 -12.53 -28.54
CA ARG A 12 -28.41 -12.13 -27.18
C ARG A 12 -27.16 -12.90 -26.73
N GLN A 13 -26.24 -12.22 -26.07
CA GLN A 13 -25.00 -12.82 -25.59
C GLN A 13 -24.92 -12.68 -24.08
N GLU A 14 -24.52 -13.74 -23.40
CA GLU A 14 -24.30 -13.68 -21.96
C GLU A 14 -23.08 -12.83 -21.63
N VAL A 15 -23.15 -12.13 -20.49
CA VAL A 15 -22.03 -11.35 -19.96
C VAL A 15 -21.88 -11.64 -18.48
N SER A 16 -20.63 -11.76 -18.00
CA SER A 16 -20.35 -11.99 -16.60
C SER A 16 -19.01 -11.39 -16.16
N TRP A 17 -18.94 -10.99 -14.89
CA TRP A 17 -17.76 -10.38 -14.30
C TRP A 17 -17.59 -10.74 -12.83
N GLN A 18 -16.33 -10.78 -12.42
CA GLN A 18 -15.91 -10.94 -11.04
C GLN A 18 -15.54 -9.59 -10.41
N LYS A 19 -15.40 -9.57 -9.08
CA LYS A 19 -14.82 -8.41 -8.37
C LYS A 19 -13.44 -8.05 -8.92
N ARG A 20 -12.63 -9.07 -9.28
CA ARG A 20 -11.32 -8.88 -9.92
C ARG A 20 -11.40 -8.04 -11.20
N ASP A 21 -12.42 -8.27 -12.02
CA ASP A 21 -12.53 -7.61 -13.33
C ASP A 21 -12.87 -6.12 -13.17
N VAL A 22 -13.72 -5.77 -12.20
CA VAL A 22 -14.06 -4.37 -11.94
C VAL A 22 -12.89 -3.61 -11.29
N LEU A 23 -12.09 -4.29 -10.46
CA LEU A 23 -10.85 -3.76 -9.88
C LEU A 23 -9.80 -3.50 -10.97
N LEU A 24 -9.57 -4.50 -11.84
CA LEU A 24 -8.66 -4.41 -12.97
C LEU A 24 -9.04 -3.24 -13.89
N PHE A 25 -10.33 -3.12 -14.20
CA PHE A 25 -10.82 -2.02 -15.03
C PHE A 25 -10.55 -0.66 -14.40
N ALA A 26 -10.98 -0.45 -13.14
CA ALA A 26 -10.77 0.80 -12.43
C ALA A 26 -9.28 1.19 -12.34
N ASN A 27 -8.41 0.23 -12.04
CA ASN A 27 -6.97 0.45 -11.99
C ASN A 27 -6.40 0.82 -13.38
N SER A 28 -6.79 0.07 -14.42
CA SER A 28 -6.28 0.24 -15.77
C SER A 28 -6.65 1.58 -16.41
N ILE A 29 -7.74 2.23 -15.98
CA ILE A 29 -8.17 3.54 -16.50
C ILE A 29 -7.61 4.73 -15.72
N GLY A 30 -6.92 4.48 -14.61
CA GLY A 30 -6.18 5.50 -13.87
C GLY A 30 -6.62 5.77 -12.44
N CYS A 31 -7.59 5.05 -11.87
CA CYS A 31 -7.94 5.21 -10.45
C CYS A 31 -6.70 5.00 -9.56
N LYS A 32 -6.56 5.80 -8.51
CA LYS A 32 -5.37 5.80 -7.62
C LYS A 32 -5.73 5.39 -6.20
N ALA A 33 -4.71 5.24 -5.35
CA ALA A 33 -4.84 4.78 -3.96
C ALA A 33 -5.72 5.67 -3.06
N ASP A 34 -6.09 6.88 -3.51
CA ASP A 34 -7.05 7.76 -2.85
C ASP A 34 -8.51 7.52 -3.29
N GLU A 35 -8.74 6.59 -4.22
CA GLU A 35 -10.05 6.16 -4.71
C GLU A 35 -10.30 4.67 -4.39
N LEU A 36 -9.99 4.26 -3.14
CA LEU A 36 -10.11 2.86 -2.69
C LEU A 36 -11.52 2.28 -2.83
N HIS A 37 -12.56 3.11 -2.87
CA HIS A 37 -13.92 2.66 -3.18
C HIS A 37 -14.06 2.07 -4.59
N PHE A 38 -13.12 2.29 -5.50
CA PHE A 38 -13.03 1.58 -6.79
C PHE A 38 -11.95 0.50 -6.83
N LEU A 39 -10.97 0.52 -5.91
CA LEU A 39 -9.76 -0.30 -5.97
C LEU A 39 -9.62 -1.33 -4.84
N TYR A 40 -10.54 -1.35 -3.88
CA TYR A 40 -10.50 -2.27 -2.76
C TYR A 40 -11.89 -2.86 -2.48
N GLU A 41 -12.03 -4.15 -2.72
CA GLU A 41 -13.28 -4.88 -2.67
C GLU A 41 -13.92 -5.00 -1.27
N LEU A 42 -13.14 -4.73 -0.22
CA LEU A 42 -13.60 -4.66 1.17
C LEU A 42 -13.81 -3.22 1.65
N HIS A 43 -13.60 -2.21 0.80
CA HIS A 43 -13.95 -0.85 1.14
C HIS A 43 -15.46 -0.76 1.45
N PRO A 44 -15.90 -0.08 2.53
CA PRO A 44 -17.31 -0.05 2.92
C PRO A 44 -18.23 0.54 1.83
N ASN A 45 -17.67 1.37 0.94
CA ASN A 45 -18.36 1.95 -0.21
C ASN A 45 -17.87 1.36 -1.55
N PHE A 46 -17.38 0.12 -1.58
CA PHE A 46 -16.89 -0.50 -2.81
C PHE A 46 -17.94 -0.46 -3.92
N ALA A 47 -17.56 0.07 -5.09
CA ALA A 47 -18.45 0.29 -6.21
C ALA A 47 -17.76 -0.03 -7.54
N VAL A 48 -18.56 -0.39 -8.54
CA VAL A 48 -18.09 -0.56 -9.91
C VAL A 48 -17.92 0.81 -10.56
N PHE A 49 -16.79 1.04 -11.25
CA PHE A 49 -16.63 2.28 -11.99
C PHE A 49 -17.72 2.40 -13.08
N PRO A 50 -18.45 3.52 -13.20
CA PRO A 50 -19.72 3.55 -13.94
C PRO A 50 -19.61 3.21 -15.44
N THR A 51 -18.42 3.32 -16.04
CA THR A 51 -18.18 3.03 -17.46
C THR A 51 -17.73 1.59 -17.74
N TYR A 52 -17.61 0.74 -16.71
CA TYR A 52 -17.32 -0.70 -16.86
C TYR A 52 -18.19 -1.44 -17.88
N PRO A 53 -19.51 -1.15 -18.01
CA PRO A 53 -20.36 -1.83 -19.00
C PRO A 53 -19.83 -1.78 -20.45
N LEU A 54 -18.99 -0.80 -20.80
CA LEU A 54 -18.42 -0.66 -22.15
C LEU A 54 -17.49 -1.80 -22.55
N ILE A 55 -16.94 -2.53 -21.58
CA ILE A 55 -16.02 -3.63 -21.85
C ILE A 55 -16.73 -4.98 -21.95
N LEU A 56 -17.92 -5.12 -21.37
CA LEU A 56 -18.68 -6.37 -21.41
C LEU A 56 -18.91 -6.93 -22.83
N PRO A 57 -19.12 -6.12 -23.89
CA PRO A 57 -19.19 -6.63 -25.27
C PRO A 57 -17.90 -7.30 -25.79
N PHE A 58 -16.74 -6.97 -25.22
CA PHE A 58 -15.47 -7.58 -25.58
C PHE A 58 -15.17 -8.79 -24.70
N LYS A 59 -15.46 -8.70 -23.40
CA LYS A 59 -15.22 -9.74 -22.41
C LYS A 59 -16.21 -10.92 -22.52
N LEU A 60 -17.48 -10.62 -22.78
CA LEU A 60 -18.60 -11.55 -22.60
C LEU A 60 -18.53 -12.29 -21.25
N THR A 61 -18.42 -13.61 -21.25
CA THR A 61 -18.29 -14.45 -20.06
C THR A 61 -16.87 -14.96 -19.82
N ASP A 62 -15.91 -14.63 -20.69
CA ASP A 62 -14.59 -15.24 -20.65
C ASP A 62 -13.80 -14.80 -19.43
N GLN A 63 -12.99 -15.75 -18.94
CA GLN A 63 -12.02 -15.54 -17.87
C GLN A 63 -10.58 -15.56 -18.38
N GLU A 64 -10.40 -15.98 -19.63
CA GLU A 64 -9.13 -16.15 -20.33
C GLU A 64 -8.98 -15.16 -21.48
N VAL A 65 -7.78 -15.09 -22.05
CA VAL A 65 -7.52 -14.32 -23.27
C VAL A 65 -8.27 -14.92 -24.47
N THR A 66 -8.70 -14.09 -25.41
CA THR A 66 -9.43 -14.54 -26.60
C THR A 66 -8.75 -14.11 -27.90
N ASP A 67 -8.93 -14.91 -28.96
CA ASP A 67 -8.62 -14.48 -30.33
C ASP A 67 -9.66 -13.46 -30.82
N PHE A 68 -9.23 -12.20 -30.86
CA PHE A 68 -10.06 -11.08 -31.28
C PHE A 68 -10.62 -11.23 -32.71
N TYR A 69 -9.84 -11.74 -33.67
CA TYR A 69 -10.29 -11.78 -35.07
C TYR A 69 -11.30 -12.89 -35.29
N THR A 70 -11.09 -14.04 -34.65
CA THR A 70 -12.05 -15.15 -34.69
C THR A 70 -13.39 -14.73 -34.08
N ARG A 71 -13.36 -13.92 -33.01
CA ARG A 71 -14.56 -13.43 -32.33
C ARG A 71 -15.28 -12.31 -33.07
N SER A 72 -14.53 -11.43 -33.72
CA SER A 72 -15.05 -10.20 -34.36
C SER A 72 -15.79 -10.46 -35.69
N GLY A 73 -15.92 -11.72 -36.13
CA GLY A 73 -16.78 -12.15 -37.23
C GLY A 73 -18.25 -12.09 -36.85
N GLY A 74 -18.83 -10.90 -36.78
CA GLY A 74 -20.24 -10.71 -36.43
C GLY A 74 -21.20 -11.42 -37.39
N SER A 75 -22.41 -11.71 -36.89
CA SER A 75 -23.51 -12.19 -37.74
C SER A 75 -23.79 -11.19 -38.87
N PRO A 76 -24.11 -11.65 -40.09
CA PRO A 76 -24.37 -10.75 -41.20
C PRO A 76 -25.58 -9.87 -40.88
N ILE A 77 -25.41 -8.55 -41.05
CA ILE A 77 -26.52 -7.59 -40.99
C ILE A 77 -27.33 -7.77 -42.28
N PRO A 78 -28.66 -7.94 -42.22
CA PRO A 78 -29.49 -8.07 -43.41
C PRO A 78 -29.36 -6.85 -44.34
N ASP A 79 -29.39 -7.12 -45.65
CA ASP A 79 -29.44 -6.10 -46.71
C ASP A 79 -28.25 -5.12 -46.77
N VAL A 80 -27.11 -5.48 -46.16
CA VAL A 80 -25.84 -4.74 -46.28
C VAL A 80 -24.68 -5.66 -46.64
N PRO A 81 -23.59 -5.14 -47.25
CA PRO A 81 -22.41 -5.95 -47.57
C PRO A 81 -21.77 -6.55 -46.32
N LYS A 82 -21.10 -7.69 -46.49
CA LYS A 82 -20.22 -8.24 -45.45
C LYS A 82 -19.02 -7.32 -45.27
N PHE A 83 -18.93 -6.66 -44.11
CA PHE A 83 -17.81 -5.79 -43.79
C PHE A 83 -16.64 -6.56 -43.17
N ASP A 84 -15.43 -6.10 -43.47
CA ASP A 84 -14.18 -6.54 -42.86
C ASP A 84 -13.91 -5.74 -41.59
N TYR A 85 -14.11 -6.40 -40.45
CA TYR A 85 -13.90 -5.85 -39.12
C TYR A 85 -12.43 -5.58 -38.79
N ARG A 86 -11.47 -6.05 -39.61
CA ARG A 86 -10.05 -5.66 -39.46
C ARG A 86 -9.78 -4.21 -39.85
N ARG A 87 -10.76 -3.55 -40.51
CA ARG A 87 -10.65 -2.17 -41.00
C ARG A 87 -11.74 -1.26 -40.42
N VAL A 88 -12.17 -1.54 -39.19
CA VAL A 88 -13.11 -0.69 -38.45
C VAL A 88 -12.34 0.18 -37.46
N VAL A 89 -12.79 1.43 -37.30
CA VAL A 89 -12.35 2.32 -36.22
C VAL A 89 -13.57 2.86 -35.48
N ASP A 90 -13.47 3.07 -34.18
CA ASP A 90 -14.54 3.73 -33.41
C ASP A 90 -14.72 5.17 -33.92
N GLY A 91 -15.96 5.55 -34.18
CA GLY A 91 -16.35 6.92 -34.52
C GLY A 91 -16.72 7.71 -33.28
N GLN A 92 -17.75 7.26 -32.57
CA GLN A 92 -18.29 7.90 -31.38
C GLN A 92 -18.96 6.89 -30.48
N ARG A 93 -18.93 7.12 -29.16
CA ARG A 93 -19.76 6.39 -28.20
C ARG A 93 -20.46 7.34 -27.25
N LYS A 94 -21.70 7.00 -26.91
CA LYS A 94 -22.50 7.58 -25.85
C LYS A 94 -22.91 6.46 -24.90
N LEU A 95 -22.61 6.61 -23.62
CA LEU A 95 -23.05 5.72 -22.55
C LEU A 95 -24.05 6.47 -21.67
N THR A 96 -25.21 5.85 -21.46
CA THR A 96 -26.17 6.25 -20.44
C THR A 96 -26.18 5.19 -19.35
N ILE A 97 -25.86 5.61 -18.12
CA ILE A 97 -25.86 4.78 -16.91
C ILE A 97 -27.25 4.87 -16.31
N ILE A 98 -28.00 3.77 -16.37
CA ILE A 98 -29.38 3.71 -15.88
C ILE A 98 -29.37 3.24 -14.41
N LYS A 99 -28.56 2.22 -14.11
CA LYS A 99 -28.34 1.68 -12.77
C LYS A 99 -26.88 1.29 -12.58
N PRO A 100 -26.34 1.43 -11.35
CA PRO A 100 -25.00 0.94 -11.05
C PRO A 100 -24.97 -0.59 -11.16
N LEU A 101 -23.95 -1.14 -11.84
CA LEU A 101 -23.72 -2.58 -11.85
C LEU A 101 -23.34 -3.07 -10.43
N PRO A 102 -23.76 -4.28 -10.03
CA PRO A 102 -23.26 -4.88 -8.79
C PRO A 102 -21.75 -5.17 -8.90
N PRO A 103 -21.02 -5.20 -7.77
CA PRO A 103 -19.58 -5.49 -7.74
C PRO A 103 -19.16 -6.84 -8.36
N THR A 104 -20.09 -7.76 -8.55
CA THR A 104 -19.92 -9.03 -9.24
C THR A 104 -21.25 -9.41 -9.89
N SER A 105 -21.20 -10.16 -10.98
CA SER A 105 -22.41 -10.76 -11.54
C SER A 105 -22.87 -12.00 -10.77
N ALA A 106 -22.08 -12.53 -9.83
CA ALA A 106 -22.45 -13.73 -9.07
C ALA A 106 -23.84 -13.61 -8.40
N GLY A 107 -24.68 -14.63 -8.61
CA GLY A 107 -26.06 -14.67 -8.11
C GLY A 107 -27.09 -13.99 -9.03
N LYS A 108 -26.67 -13.39 -10.15
CA LYS A 108 -27.53 -12.79 -11.18
C LYS A 108 -27.06 -13.18 -12.57
N GLU A 109 -27.97 -13.24 -13.52
CA GLU A 109 -27.63 -13.47 -14.92
C GLU A 109 -27.81 -12.20 -15.74
N PHE A 110 -26.79 -11.84 -16.52
CA PHE A 110 -26.81 -10.67 -17.37
C PHE A 110 -26.64 -11.04 -18.83
N GLU A 111 -27.28 -10.28 -19.71
CA GLU A 111 -27.14 -10.40 -21.15
C GLU A 111 -26.88 -9.06 -21.82
N LEU A 112 -26.05 -9.10 -22.85
CA LEU A 112 -25.87 -8.07 -23.85
C LEU A 112 -26.94 -8.24 -24.93
N ARG A 113 -27.70 -7.17 -25.18
CA ARG A 113 -28.57 -7.05 -26.36
C ARG A 113 -28.00 -5.99 -27.28
N ASN A 114 -27.78 -6.35 -28.53
CA ASN A 114 -27.19 -5.48 -29.53
C ASN A 114 -28.14 -5.36 -30.71
N LYS A 115 -28.41 -4.13 -31.16
CA LYS A 115 -29.23 -3.88 -32.36
C LYS A 115 -28.57 -2.83 -33.24
N VAL A 116 -28.80 -2.93 -34.53
CA VAL A 116 -28.38 -1.94 -35.52
C VAL A 116 -29.38 -0.79 -35.52
N ILE A 117 -28.89 0.43 -35.29
CA ILE A 117 -29.69 1.66 -35.38
C ILE A 117 -29.74 2.10 -36.85
N GLY A 118 -28.60 2.08 -37.54
CA GLY A 118 -28.51 2.51 -38.94
C GLY A 118 -27.20 2.12 -39.61
N VAL A 119 -27.24 1.99 -40.93
CA VAL A 119 -26.06 1.73 -41.77
C VAL A 119 -26.04 2.74 -42.92
N TYR A 120 -24.94 3.48 -43.05
CA TYR A 120 -24.83 4.61 -43.97
C TYR A 120 -23.60 4.50 -44.87
N ASP A 121 -23.83 4.48 -46.18
CA ASP A 121 -22.77 4.51 -47.19
C ASP A 121 -22.21 5.94 -47.31
N LYS A 122 -20.93 6.12 -46.98
CA LYS A 122 -20.22 7.41 -47.10
C LYS A 122 -19.45 7.52 -48.42
N GLY A 123 -19.69 6.63 -49.37
CA GLY A 123 -18.98 6.55 -50.64
C GLY A 123 -17.57 5.99 -50.47
N LYS A 124 -16.65 6.39 -51.35
CA LYS A 124 -15.25 5.94 -51.33
C LYS A 124 -14.58 5.93 -49.93
N PRO A 125 -14.81 6.91 -49.03
CA PRO A 125 -14.26 6.88 -47.68
C PRO A 125 -14.63 5.66 -46.82
N GLY A 126 -15.84 5.11 -46.93
CA GLY A 126 -16.26 3.97 -46.11
C GLY A 126 -17.76 3.87 -45.81
N THR A 127 -18.10 3.04 -44.84
CA THR A 127 -19.47 2.89 -44.30
C THR A 127 -19.50 3.16 -42.80
N VAL A 128 -20.56 3.82 -42.33
CA VAL A 128 -20.85 3.98 -40.89
C VAL A 128 -21.91 2.96 -40.48
N VAL A 129 -21.64 2.19 -39.43
CA VAL A 129 -22.63 1.34 -38.76
C VAL A 129 -22.88 1.92 -37.38
N GLU A 130 -24.14 2.18 -37.05
CA GLU A 130 -24.58 2.62 -35.73
C GLU A 130 -25.27 1.48 -35.00
N THR A 131 -24.93 1.28 -33.74
CA THR A 131 -25.49 0.22 -32.90
C THR A 131 -25.92 0.76 -31.54
N GLU A 132 -26.96 0.15 -30.99
CA GLU A 132 -27.35 0.31 -29.59
C GLU A 132 -27.08 -1.01 -28.87
N GLN A 133 -26.36 -0.92 -27.75
CA GLN A 133 -26.10 -2.04 -26.86
C GLN A 133 -26.73 -1.77 -25.50
N THR A 134 -27.35 -2.79 -24.92
CA THR A 134 -27.89 -2.72 -23.55
C THR A 134 -27.39 -3.90 -22.73
N ILE A 135 -27.06 -3.63 -21.46
CA ILE A 135 -26.77 -4.65 -20.45
C ILE A 135 -28.02 -4.84 -19.61
N VAL A 136 -28.54 -6.06 -19.58
CA VAL A 136 -29.85 -6.38 -19.00
C VAL A 136 -29.72 -7.55 -18.02
N GLU A 137 -30.33 -7.43 -16.84
CA GLU A 137 -30.51 -8.57 -15.94
C GLU A 137 -31.64 -9.48 -16.47
N LYS A 138 -31.34 -10.74 -16.78
CA LYS A 138 -32.29 -11.66 -17.44
C LYS A 138 -33.54 -11.91 -16.61
N GLY A 139 -33.37 -12.13 -15.31
CA GLY A 139 -34.47 -12.51 -14.41
C GLY A 139 -35.53 -11.43 -14.24
N THR A 140 -35.13 -10.15 -14.29
CA THR A 140 -36.02 -9.00 -14.07
C THR A 140 -36.34 -8.25 -15.35
N GLY A 141 -35.53 -8.40 -16.40
CA GLY A 141 -35.59 -7.60 -17.62
C GLY A 141 -35.09 -6.16 -17.43
N GLU A 142 -34.50 -5.84 -16.28
CA GLU A 142 -34.04 -4.49 -15.96
C GLU A 142 -32.78 -4.12 -16.74
N VAL A 143 -32.80 -2.93 -17.36
CA VAL A 143 -31.66 -2.39 -18.10
C VAL A 143 -30.75 -1.60 -17.16
N TYR A 144 -29.47 -1.93 -17.14
CA TYR A 144 -28.46 -1.28 -16.31
C TYR A 144 -27.72 -0.16 -17.05
N SER A 145 -27.44 -0.35 -18.33
CA SER A 145 -26.80 0.65 -19.17
C SER A 145 -27.26 0.56 -20.61
N ARG A 146 -27.22 1.69 -21.31
CA ARG A 146 -27.41 1.78 -22.75
C ARG A 146 -26.21 2.47 -23.38
N THR A 147 -25.67 1.89 -24.44
CA THR A 147 -24.56 2.45 -25.20
C THR A 147 -24.96 2.61 -26.65
N GLU A 148 -24.89 3.82 -27.17
CA GLU A 148 -25.01 4.10 -28.61
C GLU A 148 -23.60 4.29 -29.19
N SER A 149 -23.27 3.54 -30.23
CA SER A 149 -21.93 3.55 -30.83
C SER A 149 -22.02 3.74 -32.34
N SER A 150 -21.01 4.39 -32.92
CA SER A 150 -20.78 4.39 -34.37
C SER A 150 -19.41 3.81 -34.68
N GLY A 151 -19.35 2.87 -35.61
CA GLY A 151 -18.12 2.32 -36.17
C GLY A 151 -17.95 2.77 -37.62
N PHE A 152 -16.74 3.18 -38.00
CA PHE A 152 -16.41 3.56 -39.38
C PHE A 152 -15.57 2.47 -40.05
N PHE A 153 -16.16 1.81 -41.05
CA PHE A 153 -15.53 0.77 -41.85
C PHE A 153 -14.78 1.40 -43.01
N VAL A 154 -13.47 1.59 -42.81
CA VAL A 154 -12.59 2.38 -43.68
C VAL A 154 -12.49 1.75 -45.06
N GLY A 155 -12.83 2.52 -46.10
CA GLY A 155 -12.74 2.10 -47.49
C GLY A 155 -13.78 1.07 -47.95
N GLN A 156 -14.83 0.85 -47.14
CA GLN A 156 -15.89 -0.14 -47.39
C GLN A 156 -17.24 0.51 -47.72
N GLY A 157 -17.25 1.52 -48.59
CA GLY A 157 -18.47 2.17 -49.10
C GLY A 157 -18.72 1.90 -50.59
N ASN A 158 -19.50 2.74 -51.26
CA ASN A 158 -19.94 2.59 -52.67
C ASN A 158 -20.81 1.35 -52.96
N TRP A 159 -21.56 0.87 -51.98
CA TRP A 159 -22.50 -0.24 -52.15
C TRP A 159 -23.93 0.21 -52.46
N GLY A 160 -24.15 1.52 -52.58
CA GLY A 160 -25.45 2.10 -52.98
C GLY A 160 -26.42 2.26 -51.80
N GLY A 161 -25.91 2.21 -50.57
CA GLY A 161 -26.69 2.35 -49.36
C GLY A 161 -27.17 3.78 -49.08
N PRO A 162 -27.98 3.97 -48.03
CA PRO A 162 -28.44 5.29 -47.63
C PRO A 162 -27.27 6.22 -47.32
N LYS A 163 -27.26 7.38 -48.00
CA LYS A 163 -26.24 8.43 -47.79
C LYS A 163 -26.48 9.26 -46.52
N GLY A 164 -27.56 8.96 -45.79
CA GLY A 164 -28.10 9.74 -44.69
C GLY A 164 -27.06 10.20 -43.66
N LYS A 165 -27.39 11.28 -42.94
CA LYS A 165 -26.66 11.65 -41.73
C LYS A 165 -26.95 10.57 -40.68
N ALA A 166 -25.92 10.13 -39.97
CA ALA A 166 -26.04 9.31 -38.76
C ALA A 166 -27.06 9.99 -37.82
N ILE A 167 -28.15 9.31 -37.46
CA ILE A 167 -29.22 9.89 -36.65
C ILE A 167 -29.11 9.31 -35.25
N HIS A 168 -28.58 10.09 -34.30
CA HIS A 168 -28.95 9.88 -32.90
C HIS A 168 -30.43 10.24 -32.78
N ALA A 169 -31.26 9.25 -32.43
CA ALA A 169 -32.71 9.40 -32.42
C ALA A 169 -33.22 10.52 -31.50
N ASP A 170 -32.41 10.97 -30.52
CA ASP A 170 -32.87 11.94 -29.51
C ASP A 170 -32.02 13.23 -29.38
N ARG A 171 -30.97 13.42 -30.19
CA ARG A 171 -30.24 14.70 -30.31
C ARG A 171 -29.69 14.87 -31.74
N PRO A 172 -29.92 15.98 -32.44
CA PRO A 172 -29.45 16.13 -33.81
C PRO A 172 -27.93 15.96 -33.88
N SER A 173 -27.46 15.19 -34.87
CA SER A 173 -26.05 14.91 -35.22
C SER A 173 -25.18 16.15 -35.51
N ASN A 174 -25.71 17.35 -35.25
CA ASN A 174 -25.16 18.65 -35.57
C ASN A 174 -24.81 19.46 -34.30
N VAL A 175 -25.06 18.94 -33.09
CA VAL A 175 -24.62 19.62 -31.86
C VAL A 175 -23.16 19.27 -31.59
N ASN A 176 -22.26 20.14 -32.05
CA ASN A 176 -20.86 20.07 -31.72
C ASN A 176 -20.69 20.69 -30.32
N TYR A 177 -20.38 19.87 -29.31
CA TYR A 177 -20.08 20.34 -27.95
C TYR A 177 -18.64 20.84 -27.88
N LEU A 178 -18.38 21.92 -28.61
CA LEU A 178 -17.08 22.56 -28.59
C LEU A 178 -16.82 23.19 -27.21
N PRO A 179 -15.56 23.22 -26.76
CA PRO A 179 -15.16 24.04 -25.63
C PRO A 179 -15.67 25.48 -25.81
N PRO A 180 -16.11 26.15 -24.74
CA PRO A 180 -16.51 27.54 -24.82
C PRO A 180 -15.34 28.42 -25.27
N ASP A 181 -15.59 29.26 -26.28
CA ASP A 181 -14.58 30.17 -26.81
C ASP A 181 -14.07 31.12 -25.70
N ASN A 182 -12.75 31.33 -25.67
CA ASN A 182 -12.09 32.28 -24.77
C ASN A 182 -12.29 32.04 -23.26
N ARG A 183 -12.73 30.84 -22.84
CA ARG A 183 -12.79 30.46 -21.41
C ARG A 183 -11.74 29.42 -21.06
N LYS A 184 -10.99 29.66 -19.99
CA LYS A 184 -10.08 28.64 -19.42
C LYS A 184 -10.90 27.44 -18.91
N PRO A 185 -10.34 26.22 -18.97
CA PRO A 185 -11.00 25.05 -18.37
C PRO A 185 -11.17 25.24 -16.86
N ASP A 186 -12.29 24.75 -16.34
CA ASP A 186 -12.58 24.72 -14.90
C ASP A 186 -11.80 23.63 -14.18
N ALA A 187 -11.46 22.54 -14.89
CA ALA A 187 -10.58 21.49 -14.41
C ALA A 187 -9.74 20.92 -15.55
N VAL A 188 -8.57 20.38 -15.19
CA VAL A 188 -7.67 19.68 -16.10
C VAL A 188 -7.23 18.38 -15.44
N HIS A 189 -7.39 17.27 -16.13
CA HIS A 189 -6.93 15.96 -15.67
C HIS A 189 -5.86 15.42 -16.62
N VAL A 190 -4.75 14.93 -16.07
CA VAL A 190 -3.60 14.47 -16.85
C VAL A 190 -3.32 13.01 -16.56
N VAL A 191 -3.25 12.22 -17.63
CA VAL A 191 -2.90 10.81 -17.58
C VAL A 191 -1.59 10.62 -18.36
N GLN A 192 -0.54 10.23 -17.65
CA GLN A 192 0.69 9.78 -18.28
C GLN A 192 0.56 8.29 -18.58
N THR A 193 0.57 7.93 -19.86
CA THR A 193 0.60 6.52 -20.26
C THR A 193 2.06 6.03 -20.30
N THR A 194 2.23 4.72 -20.25
CA THR A 194 3.50 4.01 -20.45
C THR A 194 3.44 3.17 -21.72
N THR A 195 4.57 2.58 -22.10
CA THR A 195 4.64 1.61 -23.19
C THR A 195 3.77 0.38 -22.94
N GLU A 196 3.52 0.03 -21.67
CA GLU A 196 2.75 -1.14 -21.23
C GLU A 196 1.26 -0.85 -21.01
N THR A 197 0.84 0.41 -21.08
CA THR A 197 -0.55 0.81 -20.77
C THR A 197 -1.57 0.06 -21.62
N ALA A 198 -1.29 -0.13 -22.92
CA ALA A 198 -2.15 -0.91 -23.81
C ALA A 198 -2.18 -2.41 -23.44
N HIS A 199 -1.06 -2.96 -22.95
CA HIS A 199 -0.95 -4.35 -22.51
C HIS A 199 -1.70 -4.62 -21.20
N LEU A 200 -1.76 -3.65 -20.29
CA LEU A 200 -2.61 -3.75 -19.10
C LEU A 200 -4.08 -3.62 -19.47
N TYR A 201 -4.45 -2.61 -20.27
CA TYR A 201 -5.85 -2.34 -20.58
C TYR A 201 -6.53 -3.45 -21.40
N ARG A 202 -5.81 -4.13 -22.31
CA ARG A 202 -6.37 -5.28 -23.06
C ARG A 202 -6.85 -6.41 -22.16
N LEU A 203 -6.31 -6.56 -20.94
CA LEU A 203 -6.73 -7.59 -20.00
C LEU A 203 -8.20 -7.44 -19.54
N ASN A 204 -8.83 -6.29 -19.81
CA ASN A 204 -10.25 -6.13 -19.58
C ASN A 204 -11.12 -6.89 -20.59
N GLY A 205 -10.57 -7.35 -21.72
CA GLY A 205 -11.27 -8.20 -22.71
C GLY A 205 -11.08 -7.78 -24.17
N ASP A 206 -10.58 -6.56 -24.44
CA ASP A 206 -10.28 -6.11 -25.81
C ASP A 206 -8.86 -6.51 -26.23
N TYR A 207 -8.77 -7.70 -26.80
CA TYR A 207 -7.52 -8.33 -27.20
C TYR A 207 -7.09 -8.04 -28.65
N ASN A 208 -7.62 -6.98 -29.28
CA ASN A 208 -7.23 -6.59 -30.64
C ASN A 208 -5.70 -6.42 -30.77
N PRO A 209 -5.03 -7.17 -31.69
CA PRO A 209 -3.58 -7.07 -31.88
C PRO A 209 -3.04 -5.68 -32.21
N LEU A 210 -3.90 -4.76 -32.69
CA LEU A 210 -3.57 -3.35 -32.92
C LEU A 210 -2.99 -2.63 -31.67
N HIS A 211 -3.25 -3.18 -30.48
CA HIS A 211 -2.83 -2.64 -29.19
C HIS A 211 -1.68 -3.40 -28.54
N ALA A 212 -1.21 -4.50 -29.15
CA ALA A 212 -0.22 -5.39 -28.55
C ALA A 212 1.07 -5.54 -29.38
N THR A 213 1.01 -5.30 -30.69
CA THR A 213 2.14 -5.52 -31.60
C THR A 213 2.12 -4.46 -32.72
N PRO A 214 3.26 -4.05 -33.29
CA PRO A 214 3.31 -2.89 -34.18
C PRO A 214 2.71 -3.14 -35.58
N GLU A 215 2.73 -4.37 -36.08
CA GLU A 215 2.48 -4.71 -37.49
C GLU A 215 1.08 -4.31 -37.99
N PRO A 216 -0.03 -4.51 -37.23
CA PRO A 216 -1.35 -4.05 -37.67
C PRO A 216 -1.42 -2.52 -37.77
N GLY A 217 -0.83 -1.80 -36.81
CA GLY A 217 -0.83 -0.34 -36.79
C GLY A 217 0.02 0.26 -37.92
N GLU A 218 1.14 -0.36 -38.27
CA GLU A 218 1.94 0.00 -39.44
C GLU A 218 1.15 -0.18 -40.74
N LYS A 219 0.47 -1.33 -40.91
CA LYS A 219 -0.39 -1.60 -42.09
C LYS A 219 -1.54 -0.60 -42.23
N MET A 220 -2.06 -0.08 -41.11
CA MET A 220 -3.11 0.95 -41.09
C MET A 220 -2.58 2.38 -41.22
N GLY A 221 -1.26 2.59 -41.29
CA GLY A 221 -0.65 3.90 -41.42
C GLY A 221 -0.56 4.69 -40.11
N PHE A 222 -0.69 4.03 -38.96
CA PHE A 222 -0.51 4.66 -37.65
C PHE A 222 0.96 4.68 -37.20
N GLY A 223 1.85 3.92 -37.85
CA GLY A 223 3.28 3.86 -37.52
C GLY A 223 3.55 3.09 -36.21
N GLY A 224 3.04 1.87 -36.09
CA GLY A 224 3.17 1.01 -34.90
C GLY A 224 1.90 0.94 -34.03
N ALA A 225 2.00 0.26 -32.88
CA ALA A 225 0.89 0.04 -31.96
C ALA A 225 0.27 1.37 -31.47
N ILE A 226 -1.02 1.32 -31.14
CA ILE A 226 -1.77 2.45 -30.58
C ILE A 226 -2.49 1.99 -29.31
N ILE A 227 -2.77 2.89 -28.38
CA ILE A 227 -3.62 2.62 -27.24
C ILE A 227 -5.09 2.48 -27.71
N HIS A 228 -5.88 1.66 -27.01
CA HIS A 228 -7.32 1.55 -27.22
C HIS A 228 -8.00 2.92 -27.18
N GLY A 229 -8.86 3.22 -28.15
CA GLY A 229 -9.71 4.41 -28.08
C GLY A 229 -10.50 4.41 -26.75
N LEU A 230 -11.04 3.26 -26.37
CA LEU A 230 -11.78 3.08 -25.12
C LEU A 230 -10.97 3.34 -23.86
N PHE A 231 -9.65 3.10 -23.86
CA PHE A 231 -8.81 3.55 -22.73
C PHE A 231 -8.88 5.06 -22.61
N SER A 232 -8.64 5.78 -23.71
CA SER A 232 -8.66 7.26 -23.70
C SER A 232 -10.03 7.79 -23.27
N TRP A 233 -11.10 7.13 -23.72
CA TRP A 233 -12.48 7.48 -23.39
C TRP A 233 -12.78 7.25 -21.89
N ASN A 234 -12.38 6.10 -21.35
CA ASN A 234 -12.61 5.76 -19.95
C ASN A 234 -11.71 6.56 -19.01
N SER A 235 -10.47 6.86 -19.40
CA SER A 235 -9.58 7.73 -18.61
C SER A 235 -10.07 9.18 -18.58
N ALA A 236 -10.71 9.65 -19.66
CA ALA A 236 -11.37 10.95 -19.66
C ALA A 236 -12.63 10.95 -18.76
N ALA A 237 -13.43 9.88 -18.79
CA ALA A 237 -14.55 9.69 -17.88
C ALA A 237 -14.13 9.69 -16.41
N HIS A 238 -13.02 9.00 -16.09
CA HIS A 238 -12.38 9.03 -14.78
C HIS A 238 -11.97 10.45 -14.39
N GLY A 239 -11.29 11.19 -15.27
CA GLY A 239 -10.95 12.58 -15.02
C GLY A 239 -12.16 13.47 -14.72
N VAL A 240 -13.25 13.34 -15.49
CA VAL A 240 -14.50 14.09 -15.23
C VAL A 240 -15.09 13.75 -13.86
N LEU A 241 -15.20 12.46 -13.53
CA LEU A 241 -15.76 12.02 -12.27
C LEU A 241 -14.88 12.43 -11.08
N ARG A 242 -13.57 12.32 -11.21
CA ARG A 242 -12.59 12.66 -10.18
C ARG A 242 -12.55 14.16 -9.92
N GLU A 243 -12.34 14.98 -10.96
CA GLU A 243 -12.14 16.42 -10.80
C GLU A 243 -13.45 17.17 -10.53
N LEU A 244 -14.58 16.73 -11.11
CA LEU A 244 -15.84 17.48 -11.09
C LEU A 244 -17.00 16.76 -10.41
N GLY A 245 -16.91 15.43 -10.25
CA GLY A 245 -17.91 14.57 -9.63
C GLY A 245 -17.55 14.05 -8.23
N GLY A 246 -16.40 14.47 -7.67
CA GLY A 246 -15.96 14.07 -6.33
C GLY A 246 -15.61 12.58 -6.20
N SER A 247 -15.28 11.92 -7.31
CA SER A 247 -15.05 10.47 -7.40
C SER A 247 -16.25 9.59 -6.99
N ASP A 248 -17.44 10.16 -6.80
CA ASP A 248 -18.66 9.39 -6.46
C ASP A 248 -19.28 8.80 -7.75
N PRO A 249 -19.40 7.46 -7.88
CA PRO A 249 -19.97 6.83 -9.07
C PRO A 249 -21.40 7.28 -9.42
N LYS A 250 -22.16 7.81 -8.46
CA LYS A 250 -23.52 8.33 -8.68
C LYS A 250 -23.55 9.65 -9.46
N ASN A 251 -22.40 10.33 -9.54
CA ASN A 251 -22.29 11.65 -10.17
C ASN A 251 -21.94 11.59 -11.66
N LEU A 252 -21.92 10.39 -12.28
CA LEU A 252 -21.82 10.21 -13.72
C LEU A 252 -23.08 9.50 -14.24
N LYS A 253 -23.91 10.22 -14.98
CA LYS A 253 -25.17 9.68 -15.54
C LYS A 253 -25.08 9.36 -17.02
N GLU A 254 -24.45 10.24 -17.77
CA GLU A 254 -24.28 10.13 -19.21
C GLU A 254 -22.89 10.64 -19.56
N ILE A 255 -22.27 10.05 -20.57
CA ILE A 255 -21.03 10.56 -21.16
C ILE A 255 -20.98 10.16 -22.62
N GLN A 256 -20.57 11.10 -23.46
CA GLN A 256 -20.44 10.92 -24.90
C GLN A 256 -19.10 11.46 -25.35
N ALA A 257 -18.39 10.77 -26.24
CA ALA A 257 -17.23 11.37 -26.90
C ALA A 257 -17.00 10.76 -28.28
N ARG A 258 -16.41 11.57 -29.15
CA ARG A 258 -15.98 11.20 -30.50
C ARG A 258 -14.47 10.95 -30.51
N PHE A 259 -14.05 9.88 -31.18
CA PHE A 259 -12.64 9.57 -31.38
C PHE A 259 -12.09 10.41 -32.54
N ALA A 260 -11.10 11.24 -32.25
CA ALA A 260 -10.55 12.21 -33.20
C ALA A 260 -9.18 11.79 -33.75
N SER A 261 -8.36 11.09 -32.96
CA SER A 261 -7.03 10.66 -33.37
C SER A 261 -6.52 9.49 -32.53
N PRO A 262 -5.65 8.62 -33.10
CA PRO A 262 -4.99 7.57 -32.34
C PRO A 262 -3.99 8.15 -31.33
N VAL A 263 -3.74 7.38 -30.27
CA VAL A 263 -2.81 7.70 -29.18
C VAL A 263 -1.69 6.66 -29.17
N LYS A 264 -0.44 7.09 -29.03
CA LYS A 264 0.69 6.16 -28.91
C LYS A 264 0.92 5.74 -27.45
N PRO A 265 1.29 4.48 -27.19
CA PRO A 265 1.81 4.10 -25.87
C PRO A 265 2.95 5.03 -25.44
N GLY A 266 2.86 5.56 -24.21
CA GLY A 266 3.80 6.56 -23.70
C GLY A 266 3.36 8.02 -23.88
N ASP A 267 2.36 8.31 -24.73
CA ASP A 267 1.82 9.66 -24.88
C ASP A 267 1.17 10.14 -23.57
N LYS A 268 1.28 11.44 -23.31
CA LYS A 268 0.54 12.11 -22.24
C LYS A 268 -0.83 12.54 -22.75
N LEU A 269 -1.89 12.22 -22.02
CA LEU A 269 -3.26 12.67 -22.29
C LEU A 269 -3.66 13.77 -21.32
N ILE A 270 -4.18 14.87 -21.85
CA ILE A 270 -4.61 16.05 -21.09
C ILE A 270 -6.09 16.27 -21.40
N THR A 271 -6.95 16.07 -20.40
CA THR A 271 -8.40 16.30 -20.50
C THR A 271 -8.74 17.63 -19.86
N GLU A 272 -9.16 18.60 -20.67
CA GLU A 272 -9.61 19.91 -20.24
C GLU A 272 -11.15 19.92 -20.16
N MET A 273 -11.71 20.45 -19.08
CA MET A 273 -13.15 20.35 -18.76
C MET A 273 -13.77 21.70 -18.43
N TRP A 274 -15.03 21.90 -18.84
CA TRP A 274 -15.80 23.14 -18.67
C TRP A 274 -17.20 22.86 -18.15
N ARG A 275 -17.58 23.52 -17.05
CA ARG A 275 -18.93 23.54 -16.48
C ARG A 275 -19.85 24.48 -17.28
N MET A 276 -20.95 23.98 -17.83
CA MET A 276 -21.84 24.79 -18.68
C MET A 276 -23.04 25.40 -17.95
N GLY A 277 -23.27 25.04 -16.68
CA GLY A 277 -24.31 25.64 -15.84
C GLY A 277 -25.76 25.28 -16.19
N SER A 278 -26.01 24.70 -17.37
CA SER A 278 -27.32 24.15 -17.74
C SER A 278 -27.59 22.88 -16.95
N SER A 279 -28.66 22.87 -16.15
CA SER A 279 -29.12 21.66 -15.47
C SER A 279 -30.45 21.17 -16.03
N GLN A 280 -30.46 19.93 -16.55
CA GLN A 280 -31.70 19.20 -16.80
C GLN A 280 -31.78 18.03 -15.80
N GLY A 281 -32.86 17.97 -15.03
CA GLY A 281 -33.09 16.87 -14.08
C GLY A 281 -32.12 16.80 -12.90
N GLY A 282 -31.55 17.94 -12.47
CA GLY A 282 -30.61 18.01 -11.34
C GLY A 282 -29.18 17.64 -11.71
N TYR A 283 -28.89 17.44 -13.01
CA TYR A 283 -27.57 17.13 -13.52
C TYR A 283 -26.97 18.32 -14.29
N GLU A 284 -25.69 18.68 -14.08
CA GLU A 284 -24.99 19.78 -14.80
C GLU A 284 -24.25 19.28 -16.04
N GLU A 285 -24.40 19.95 -17.20
CA GLU A 285 -23.63 19.69 -18.43
C GLU A 285 -22.14 20.07 -18.29
N ILE A 286 -21.26 19.08 -18.47
CA ILE A 286 -19.80 19.25 -18.57
C ILE A 286 -19.34 19.01 -20.01
N ARG A 287 -18.59 19.97 -20.57
CA ARG A 287 -17.88 19.79 -21.84
C ARG A 287 -16.41 19.45 -21.60
N PHE A 288 -15.83 18.58 -22.41
CA PHE A 288 -14.40 18.33 -22.35
C PHE A 288 -13.75 18.06 -23.71
N VAL A 289 -12.44 18.26 -23.76
CA VAL A 289 -11.57 17.84 -24.85
C VAL A 289 -10.38 17.11 -24.25
N THR A 290 -10.01 15.97 -24.83
CA THR A 290 -8.75 15.29 -24.48
C THR A 290 -7.76 15.52 -25.61
N LYS A 291 -6.56 15.97 -25.27
CA LYS A 291 -5.44 16.23 -26.19
C LYS A 291 -4.24 15.38 -25.81
N ASN A 292 -3.38 15.08 -26.79
CA ASN A 292 -2.05 14.55 -26.49
C ASN A 292 -1.06 15.68 -26.12
N ASP A 293 0.17 15.30 -25.78
CA ASP A 293 1.29 16.18 -25.47
C ASP A 293 1.63 17.21 -26.57
N LYS A 294 1.31 16.89 -27.83
CA LYS A 294 1.45 17.77 -29.00
C LYS A 294 0.25 18.69 -29.21
N GLY A 295 -0.73 18.70 -28.30
CA GLY A 295 -1.94 19.51 -28.38
C GLY A 295 -2.97 19.02 -29.40
N LYS A 296 -2.78 17.85 -30.00
CA LYS A 296 -3.71 17.26 -30.97
C LYS A 296 -4.89 16.66 -30.21
N ALA A 297 -6.12 17.01 -30.61
CA ALA A 297 -7.33 16.44 -30.01
C ALA A 297 -7.42 14.93 -30.31
N VAL A 298 -7.61 14.13 -29.26
CA VAL A 298 -7.82 12.67 -29.31
C VAL A 298 -9.29 12.32 -29.05
N LEU A 299 -9.97 13.10 -28.21
CA LEU A 299 -11.42 13.01 -27.96
C LEU A 299 -12.08 14.40 -28.03
N SER A 300 -13.28 14.46 -28.61
CA SER A 300 -14.08 15.69 -28.72
C SER A 300 -15.58 15.42 -28.53
N ASN A 301 -16.38 16.50 -28.38
CA ASN A 301 -17.85 16.50 -28.26
C ASN A 301 -18.43 15.76 -27.05
N VAL A 302 -18.32 16.36 -25.86
CA VAL A 302 -18.78 15.70 -24.63
C VAL A 302 -19.79 16.52 -23.87
N VAL A 303 -20.84 15.83 -23.38
CA VAL A 303 -21.71 16.22 -22.27
C VAL A 303 -21.58 15.14 -21.22
N ALA A 304 -21.30 15.52 -19.97
CA ALA A 304 -21.57 14.69 -18.81
C ALA A 304 -22.58 15.40 -17.91
N ASP A 305 -23.51 14.65 -17.34
CA ASP A 305 -24.58 15.14 -16.46
C ASP A 305 -24.20 14.80 -15.00
N ARG A 306 -24.08 15.81 -14.11
CA ARG A 306 -23.69 15.69 -12.66
C ARG A 306 -24.76 16.11 -11.64
N GLY A 307 -25.14 15.24 -10.69
CA GLY A 307 -26.08 15.55 -9.60
C GLY A 307 -25.70 16.75 -8.71
N ALA A 308 -26.65 17.62 -8.40
CA ALA A 308 -26.49 18.74 -7.47
C ALA A 308 -26.39 18.24 -6.01
N SER A 309 -25.25 18.50 -5.36
CA SER A 309 -25.09 18.36 -3.91
C SER A 309 -25.58 19.65 -3.25
N THR A 310 -26.62 19.55 -2.43
CA THR A 310 -27.01 20.60 -1.47
C THR A 310 -26.03 20.59 -0.30
N SER A 311 -24.92 21.30 -0.43
CA SER A 311 -24.06 21.67 0.70
C SER A 311 -24.37 23.10 1.14
N HIS A 312 -24.96 23.23 2.33
CA HIS A 312 -24.99 24.50 3.05
C HIS A 312 -23.56 24.90 3.44
N CYS A 313 -23.13 26.02 2.86
CA CYS A 313 -22.23 27.06 3.36
C CYS A 313 -21.33 26.72 4.57
N VAL A 314 -20.00 26.70 4.35
CA VAL A 314 -19.07 27.60 5.07
C VAL A 314 -18.00 28.08 4.09
N SER A 315 -17.83 29.39 4.07
CA SER A 315 -17.01 30.23 3.19
C SER A 315 -15.50 30.20 3.51
N SER A 316 -14.70 30.22 2.44
CA SER A 316 -13.52 31.09 2.18
C SER A 316 -12.49 31.29 3.30
N LEU A 317 -11.21 30.93 3.14
CA LEU A 317 -10.09 31.71 2.54
C LEU A 317 -8.84 30.88 2.95
N THR A 318 -7.71 30.73 2.24
CA THR A 318 -7.10 31.47 1.14
C THR A 318 -6.02 30.58 0.50
N ARG A 319 -5.64 30.99 -0.71
CA ARG A 319 -4.81 30.33 -1.71
C ARG A 319 -3.36 30.84 -1.63
N ARG A 320 -2.42 30.06 -2.22
CA ARG A 320 -1.04 30.41 -2.68
C ARG A 320 0.04 30.32 -1.58
N TYR A 321 1.27 29.85 -1.79
CA TYR A 321 2.15 29.78 -2.97
C TYR A 321 3.05 28.52 -2.93
N VAL A 322 3.32 27.92 -4.09
CA VAL A 322 4.42 26.97 -4.31
C VAL A 322 5.48 27.70 -5.15
N LEU A 323 6.70 27.80 -4.65
CA LEU A 323 7.92 28.09 -5.43
C LEU A 323 9.11 27.31 -4.83
N PRO A 324 10.11 26.95 -5.66
CA PRO A 324 11.03 25.84 -5.40
C PRO A 324 12.23 26.23 -4.53
N TYR A 325 12.69 25.30 -3.70
CA TYR A 325 13.91 25.42 -2.90
C TYR A 325 15.15 25.16 -3.79
N GLN A 326 16.03 26.15 -3.92
CA GLN A 326 17.44 25.96 -4.24
C GLN A 326 18.26 26.13 -2.95
N LEU A 327 19.06 25.11 -2.63
CA LEU A 327 20.00 25.09 -1.51
C LEU A 327 21.31 25.79 -1.90
N SER A 328 21.73 26.76 -1.11
CA SER A 328 23.14 27.14 -0.98
C SER A 328 23.47 27.41 0.49
N PHE A 329 24.42 26.63 1.01
CA PHE A 329 25.01 26.79 2.34
C PHE A 329 26.02 27.94 2.32
N ASN A 330 26.00 28.78 3.36
CA ASN A 330 27.23 29.34 3.92
C ASN A 330 27.07 29.74 5.39
N LEU A 331 28.11 29.42 6.15
CA LEU A 331 28.22 29.45 7.61
C LEU A 331 28.74 30.80 8.15
N THR A 332 28.48 30.98 9.45
CA THR A 332 29.19 31.82 10.46
C THR A 332 28.74 33.28 10.63
N ARG A 333 28.25 33.66 11.82
CA ARG A 333 28.98 34.15 13.02
C ARG A 333 28.00 34.68 14.09
N ARG A 334 28.33 34.46 15.38
CA ARG A 334 27.74 35.09 16.60
C ARG A 334 28.26 36.54 16.79
N PRO A 335 27.65 37.39 17.66
CA PRO A 335 27.90 37.43 19.14
C PRO A 335 26.59 37.65 19.97
N ALA A 336 26.33 37.11 21.16
CA ALA A 336 26.96 37.21 22.50
C ALA A 336 26.51 38.41 23.39
N LEU A 337 25.87 38.07 24.54
CA LEU A 337 26.03 38.63 25.91
C LEU A 337 25.38 40.01 26.23
N LEU A 338 24.94 40.46 27.43
CA LEU A 338 24.84 40.08 28.87
C LEU A 338 23.79 41.07 29.48
N ARG A 339 22.84 40.70 30.37
CA ARG A 339 22.86 40.67 31.86
C ARG A 339 22.85 42.02 32.60
N GLU A 340 21.85 42.23 33.47
CA GLU A 340 21.82 42.97 34.78
C GLU A 340 20.37 42.85 35.31
N MET A 341 19.99 42.27 36.46
CA MET A 341 20.28 42.42 37.90
C MET A 341 19.77 43.71 38.58
N SER A 342 18.68 43.61 39.35
CA SER A 342 18.39 44.30 40.63
C SER A 342 17.24 43.53 41.34
N SER A 343 17.45 42.89 42.50
CA SER A 343 17.45 43.40 43.90
C SER A 343 16.11 43.97 44.38
N ASP A 344 15.35 43.20 45.15
CA ASP A 344 15.21 43.43 46.60
C ASP A 344 14.15 42.53 47.25
N ALA A 345 14.56 41.93 48.37
CA ALA A 345 13.74 41.11 49.25
C ALA A 345 13.34 41.92 50.48
N ARG A 346 12.09 41.78 50.96
CA ARG A 346 11.76 41.88 52.40
C ARG A 346 10.64 40.92 52.80
N ILE A 347 10.98 40.11 53.79
CA ILE A 347 10.14 39.19 54.58
C ILE A 347 9.78 39.91 55.88
N ALA A 348 8.61 39.65 56.49
CA ALA A 348 8.41 39.19 57.89
C ALA A 348 6.89 39.25 58.29
N PRO A 349 6.45 38.71 59.45
CA PRO A 349 5.59 37.51 59.49
C PRO A 349 4.30 37.72 60.32
N GLY A 350 3.37 36.77 60.27
CA GLY A 350 2.17 36.80 61.12
C GLY A 350 1.47 35.44 61.18
N SER A 351 1.66 34.75 62.30
CA SER A 351 1.10 33.43 62.64
C SER A 351 -0.39 33.45 63.00
N CYS A 352 -1.12 32.39 62.66
CA CYS A 352 -2.10 31.74 63.56
C CYS A 352 -2.45 30.33 63.07
N SER A 353 -2.45 29.38 63.99
CA SER A 353 -2.68 27.94 63.81
C SER A 353 -4.14 27.54 64.01
N ALA A 354 -4.69 26.67 63.17
CA ALA A 354 -5.54 25.52 63.55
C ALA A 354 -6.06 24.79 62.30
N GLY A 355 -5.91 23.46 62.27
CA GLY A 355 -6.65 22.59 61.34
C GLY A 355 -5.76 21.54 60.66
N LYS A 356 -5.70 20.33 61.24
CA LYS A 356 -5.22 19.14 60.52
C LYS A 356 -6.34 18.67 59.58
N SER A 357 -6.20 18.98 58.30
CA SER A 357 -6.55 18.08 57.20
C SER A 357 -6.01 18.69 55.92
N GLU A 358 -5.03 18.03 55.29
CA GLU A 358 -4.89 17.97 53.83
C GLU A 358 -3.62 17.21 53.50
N ASP A 359 -3.78 16.20 52.65
CA ASP A 359 -2.70 15.53 51.94
C ASP A 359 -1.73 16.58 51.40
N SER A 360 -0.47 16.53 51.84
CA SER A 360 0.55 17.48 51.40
C SER A 360 0.88 17.22 49.93
N TRP A 361 0.18 17.91 49.03
CA TRP A 361 0.38 17.90 47.59
C TRP A 361 1.80 18.36 47.22
N PRO A 362 2.47 17.74 46.21
CA PRO A 362 3.86 18.04 45.89
C PRO A 362 4.04 19.49 45.41
N SER A 363 4.94 20.21 46.09
CA SER A 363 5.28 21.61 45.87
C SER A 363 5.77 21.90 44.44
N HIS A 364 5.21 22.94 43.82
CA HIS A 364 5.73 23.57 42.60
C HIS A 364 7.17 24.03 42.83
N MET A 365 8.13 23.48 42.08
CA MET A 365 9.49 24.02 41.98
C MET A 365 9.71 24.46 40.54
N GLU A 366 9.71 25.77 40.30
CA GLU A 366 10.10 26.35 39.02
C GLU A 366 11.61 26.24 38.86
N ASN A 367 12.06 25.65 37.74
CA ASN A 367 13.46 25.67 37.35
C ASN A 367 13.73 26.95 36.54
N SER A 368 14.64 27.79 37.02
CA SER A 368 14.93 29.12 36.45
C SER A 368 15.53 29.11 35.03
N LYS A 369 15.93 27.95 34.50
CA LYS A 369 16.47 27.83 33.14
C LYS A 369 15.43 27.36 32.11
N TRP A 370 14.38 26.65 32.54
CA TRP A 370 13.32 26.10 31.68
C TRP A 370 11.99 26.02 32.44
N LYS A 371 10.92 26.63 31.89
CA LYS A 371 9.57 26.54 32.49
C LYS A 371 9.14 25.06 32.55
N SER A 372 9.05 24.51 33.76
CA SER A 372 8.71 23.11 34.01
C SER A 372 7.86 22.95 35.27
N LEU A 373 7.11 21.85 35.32
CA LEU A 373 6.20 21.49 36.40
C LEU A 373 6.48 20.08 36.87
N LYS A 374 6.34 19.83 38.17
CA LYS A 374 6.24 18.47 38.70
C LYS A 374 4.77 18.08 38.82
N LEU A 375 4.34 17.09 38.05
CA LEU A 375 2.96 16.58 38.06
C LEU A 375 2.95 15.06 38.33
N GLY A 376 1.91 14.57 39.01
CA GLY A 376 1.71 13.15 39.28
C GLY A 376 0.79 12.89 40.47
N HIS A 377 0.77 11.65 40.96
CA HIS A 377 -0.04 11.24 42.11
C HIS A 377 0.74 10.24 42.98
N GLY A 378 0.74 10.43 44.31
CA GLY A 378 1.56 9.66 45.24
C GLY A 378 3.04 9.74 44.89
N ASP A 379 3.75 8.61 44.91
CA ASP A 379 5.20 8.54 44.57
C ASP A 379 5.48 8.55 43.04
N GLN A 380 4.44 8.70 42.21
CA GLN A 380 4.53 8.62 40.75
C GLN A 380 4.39 10.02 40.12
N TYR A 381 5.31 10.92 40.45
CA TYR A 381 5.37 12.29 39.92
C TYR A 381 6.74 12.61 39.30
N GLY A 382 6.76 13.58 38.37
CA GLY A 382 8.00 13.97 37.72
C GLY A 382 7.90 15.26 36.91
N PRO A 383 9.05 15.75 36.40
CA PRO A 383 9.12 17.02 35.71
C PRO A 383 8.58 16.93 34.26
N PHE A 384 7.84 17.95 33.85
CA PHE A 384 7.33 18.16 32.50
C PHE A 384 7.59 19.59 32.05
N GLY A 385 8.01 19.79 30.80
CA GLY A 385 8.07 21.13 30.21
C GLY A 385 6.67 21.69 29.96
N THR A 386 6.44 22.97 30.24
CA THR A 386 5.11 23.59 30.06
C THR A 386 4.67 23.58 28.60
N PHE A 387 5.57 23.95 27.69
CA PHE A 387 5.30 23.89 26.24
C PHE A 387 5.00 22.45 25.79
N TRP A 388 5.78 21.47 26.28
CA TRP A 388 5.57 20.06 25.95
C TRP A 388 4.21 19.54 26.41
N LEU A 389 3.76 19.92 27.62
CA LEU A 389 2.41 19.56 28.08
C LEU A 389 1.35 20.13 27.15
N ARG A 390 1.42 21.42 26.81
CA ARG A 390 0.44 22.06 25.91
C ARG A 390 0.43 21.44 24.52
N ASP A 391 1.60 21.16 23.95
CA ASP A 391 1.77 20.49 22.65
C ASP A 391 1.21 19.06 22.64
N ASN A 392 1.26 18.37 23.80
CA ASN A 392 0.78 17.00 23.96
C ASN A 392 -0.53 16.94 24.77
N CYS A 393 -1.37 17.97 24.68
CA CYS A 393 -2.71 17.95 25.24
C CYS A 393 -3.51 16.76 24.68
N GLN A 394 -4.21 16.05 25.57
CA GLN A 394 -4.94 14.81 25.23
C GLN A 394 -6.41 15.05 24.84
N CYS A 395 -6.87 16.30 24.72
CA CYS A 395 -8.25 16.62 24.38
C CYS A 395 -8.54 16.37 22.88
N SER A 396 -9.81 16.21 22.52
CA SER A 396 -10.25 15.96 21.14
C SER A 396 -9.95 17.10 20.15
N ARG A 397 -9.59 18.29 20.64
CA ARG A 397 -9.14 19.43 19.81
C ARG A 397 -7.65 19.36 19.46
N CYS A 398 -6.85 18.65 20.25
CA CYS A 398 -5.40 18.55 20.07
C CYS A 398 -4.99 17.18 19.52
N ILE A 399 -5.79 16.14 19.77
CA ILE A 399 -5.61 14.79 19.24
C ILE A 399 -6.93 14.33 18.63
N HIS A 400 -6.89 13.81 17.41
CA HIS A 400 -8.07 13.29 16.75
C HIS A 400 -8.61 12.07 17.51
N PRO A 401 -9.92 12.02 17.84
CA PRO A 401 -10.49 10.96 18.67
C PRO A 401 -10.31 9.57 18.05
N ASP A 402 -10.43 9.44 16.72
CA ASP A 402 -10.32 8.14 16.04
C ASP A 402 -8.88 7.77 15.65
N THR A 403 -8.17 8.64 14.91
CA THR A 403 -6.81 8.34 14.43
C THR A 403 -5.76 8.38 15.54
N ARG A 404 -6.06 9.04 16.67
CA ARG A 404 -5.12 9.33 17.77
C ARG A 404 -3.89 10.13 17.32
N GLN A 405 -3.95 10.75 16.14
CA GLN A 405 -2.90 11.63 15.64
C GLN A 405 -3.09 13.06 16.14
N ARG A 406 -1.98 13.78 16.22
CA ARG A 406 -1.95 15.19 16.60
C ARG A 406 -2.72 16.04 15.57
N ILE A 407 -3.64 16.86 16.05
CA ILE A 407 -4.31 17.92 15.29
C ILE A 407 -3.66 19.27 15.56
N VAL A 408 -3.16 19.48 16.79
CA VAL A 408 -2.57 20.77 17.16
C VAL A 408 -1.37 21.09 16.27
N ASP A 409 -1.38 22.29 15.69
CA ASP A 409 -0.21 22.88 15.08
C ASP A 409 0.72 23.35 16.20
N THR A 410 1.79 22.60 16.43
CA THR A 410 2.80 22.88 17.45
C THR A 410 3.36 24.30 17.33
N PHE A 411 3.49 24.82 16.11
CA PHE A 411 4.12 26.11 15.86
C PHE A 411 3.13 27.27 15.92
N ALA A 412 1.83 26.99 16.05
CA ALA A 412 0.82 27.99 16.39
C ALA A 412 0.69 28.22 17.91
N ILE A 413 1.32 27.37 18.74
CA ILE A 413 1.36 27.57 20.19
C ILE A 413 2.34 28.72 20.51
N PRO A 414 1.93 29.75 21.27
CA PRO A 414 2.83 30.85 21.65
C PRO A 414 4.10 30.35 22.35
N GLU A 415 5.27 30.89 22.01
CA GLU A 415 6.55 30.50 22.63
C GLU A 415 6.58 30.74 24.15
N ASP A 416 5.88 31.79 24.60
CA ASP A 416 5.81 32.20 25.99
C ASP A 416 4.69 31.50 26.79
N ILE A 417 3.99 30.54 26.16
CA ILE A 417 2.86 29.79 26.74
C ILE A 417 3.15 29.37 28.19
N SER A 418 2.19 29.68 29.06
CA SER A 418 2.27 29.36 30.47
C SER A 418 0.91 28.97 31.02
N ILE A 419 0.91 28.52 32.25
CA ILE A 419 -0.31 28.11 32.93
C ILE A 419 -0.98 29.33 33.51
N LYS A 420 -2.28 29.44 33.26
CA LYS A 420 -3.15 30.41 33.90
C LYS A 420 -3.75 29.86 35.18
N THR A 421 -4.28 28.63 35.14
CA THR A 421 -4.78 27.92 36.34
C THR A 421 -4.46 26.42 36.28
N LEU A 422 -4.32 25.81 37.45
CA LEU A 422 -4.07 24.38 37.60
C LEU A 422 -4.90 23.84 38.77
N ALA A 423 -5.61 22.73 38.54
CA ALA A 423 -6.41 22.06 39.56
C ALA A 423 -6.18 20.54 39.52
N TYR A 424 -5.99 19.93 40.69
CA TYR A 424 -5.92 18.48 40.81
C TYR A 424 -7.32 17.88 40.95
N GLY A 425 -7.64 16.91 40.10
CA GLY A 425 -8.83 16.09 40.20
C GLY A 425 -8.53 14.68 40.73
N LEU A 426 -9.57 13.85 40.87
CA LEU A 426 -9.44 12.49 41.41
C LEU A 426 -8.59 11.55 40.53
N LYS A 427 -8.53 11.79 39.21
CA LYS A 427 -7.89 10.88 38.24
C LYS A 427 -6.85 11.57 37.36
N GLY A 428 -6.58 12.86 37.56
CA GLY A 428 -5.71 13.65 36.70
C GLY A 428 -5.64 15.12 37.11
N VAL A 429 -5.04 15.93 36.25
CA VAL A 429 -4.83 17.36 36.45
C VAL A 429 -5.50 18.16 35.34
N ASP A 430 -6.27 19.17 35.71
CA ASP A 430 -6.85 20.17 34.82
C ASP A 430 -5.94 21.40 34.75
N ILE A 431 -5.66 21.87 33.54
CA ILE A 431 -4.80 23.03 33.27
C ILE A 431 -5.51 23.97 32.29
N GLU A 432 -5.63 25.23 32.68
CA GLU A 432 -5.95 26.33 31.77
C GLU A 432 -4.66 27.03 31.34
N TRP A 433 -4.49 27.21 30.04
CA TRP A 433 -3.32 27.82 29.43
C TRP A 433 -3.56 29.29 29.12
N THR A 434 -2.49 30.10 29.00
CA THR A 434 -2.60 31.54 28.69
C THR A 434 -3.16 31.84 27.31
N ASP A 435 -3.20 30.87 26.39
CA ASP A 435 -3.91 30.96 25.10
C ASP A 435 -5.43 30.70 25.22
N GLY A 436 -5.93 30.52 26.44
CA GLY A 436 -7.33 30.18 26.74
C GLY A 436 -7.68 28.71 26.52
N HIS A 437 -6.71 27.85 26.21
CA HIS A 437 -6.95 26.42 26.03
C HIS A 437 -7.12 25.70 27.39
N HIS A 438 -8.06 24.76 27.45
CA HIS A 438 -8.24 23.88 28.61
C HIS A 438 -7.79 22.46 28.27
N ALA A 439 -6.96 21.89 29.14
CA ALA A 439 -6.39 20.56 28.98
C ALA A 439 -6.58 19.73 30.25
N TYR A 440 -6.90 18.44 30.08
CA TYR A 440 -6.95 17.46 31.16
C TYR A 440 -5.89 16.36 30.93
N TYR A 441 -5.10 16.07 31.95
CA TYR A 441 -4.03 15.07 31.90
C TYR A 441 -4.28 13.96 32.94
N PRO A 442 -4.67 12.74 32.51
CA PRO A 442 -4.83 11.62 33.42
C PRO A 442 -3.52 11.27 34.14
N PHE A 443 -3.57 10.90 35.42
CA PHE A 443 -2.38 10.46 36.16
C PHE A 443 -1.69 9.25 35.51
N SER A 444 -2.47 8.37 34.90
CA SER A 444 -1.92 7.22 34.16
C SER A 444 -1.11 7.64 32.93
N TRP A 445 -1.52 8.70 32.23
CA TRP A 445 -0.78 9.25 31.10
C TRP A 445 0.47 10.01 31.56
N LEU A 446 0.33 10.84 32.61
CA LEU A 446 1.47 11.53 33.22
C LEU A 446 2.53 10.52 33.65
N ARG A 447 2.15 9.47 34.37
CA ARG A 447 3.06 8.41 34.81
C ARG A 447 3.85 7.79 33.66
N SER A 448 3.21 7.46 32.54
CA SER A 448 3.86 6.90 31.36
C SER A 448 4.81 7.87 30.67
N ASN A 449 4.62 9.19 30.84
CA ASN A 449 5.39 10.22 30.14
C ASN A 449 6.35 11.01 31.04
N ILE A 450 6.46 10.69 32.34
CA ILE A 450 7.50 11.28 33.21
C ILE A 450 8.88 11.09 32.56
N TYR A 451 9.65 12.18 32.48
CA TYR A 451 11.05 12.10 32.10
C TYR A 451 11.84 11.41 33.21
N HIS A 452 12.56 10.34 32.85
CA HIS A 452 13.58 9.74 33.69
C HIS A 452 14.95 9.96 33.06
N HIS A 453 15.85 10.52 33.85
CA HIS A 453 17.25 10.57 33.47
C HIS A 453 17.84 9.15 33.60
N ASP A 454 18.17 8.49 32.49
CA ASP A 454 18.91 7.23 32.51
C ASP A 454 20.42 7.49 32.37
N PRO A 455 21.20 7.43 33.46
CA PRO A 455 22.65 7.64 33.41
C PRO A 455 23.39 6.57 32.59
N ARG A 456 22.74 5.45 32.21
CA ARG A 456 23.33 4.39 31.36
C ARG A 456 23.48 4.81 29.89
N LEU A 457 22.87 5.90 29.45
CA LEU A 457 23.05 6.48 28.10
C LEU A 457 24.45 7.09 27.90
N ASN A 458 25.22 7.29 28.97
CA ASN A 458 26.60 7.79 28.94
C ASN A 458 27.67 6.69 29.08
N VAL A 459 27.29 5.41 29.09
CA VAL A 459 28.24 4.28 29.25
C VAL A 459 28.68 3.79 27.88
N LYS A 460 29.99 3.48 27.73
CA LYS A 460 30.56 2.84 26.53
C LYS A 460 29.66 1.68 26.05
N PRO A 461 29.45 1.51 24.73
CA PRO A 461 28.55 0.48 24.20
C PRO A 461 29.09 -0.91 24.53
N THR A 462 28.63 -1.47 25.64
CA THR A 462 28.70 -2.90 25.93
C THR A 462 27.48 -3.54 25.29
N LEU A 463 27.70 -4.60 24.49
CA LEU A 463 26.61 -5.31 23.84
C LEU A 463 25.72 -5.97 24.91
N LYS A 464 24.49 -5.46 25.07
CA LYS A 464 23.47 -6.09 25.92
C LYS A 464 22.52 -6.88 25.05
N PHE A 465 21.92 -7.91 25.62
CA PHE A 465 20.94 -8.73 24.92
C PHE A 465 19.56 -8.41 25.47
N ARG A 466 18.52 -8.52 24.64
CA ARG A 466 17.16 -8.56 25.17
C ARG A 466 16.97 -9.84 25.98
N ARG A 467 15.97 -9.86 26.88
CA ARG A 467 15.64 -11.08 27.62
C ARG A 467 15.13 -12.12 26.63
N SER A 468 15.78 -13.27 26.58
CA SER A 468 15.43 -14.39 25.70
C SER A 468 15.73 -15.71 26.41
N LYS A 469 15.12 -16.79 25.91
CA LYS A 469 15.47 -18.17 26.21
C LYS A 469 16.24 -18.73 25.03
N THR A 470 17.25 -19.55 25.29
CA THR A 470 17.99 -20.24 24.23
C THR A 470 17.78 -21.72 24.39
N TYR A 471 17.44 -22.38 23.27
CA TYR A 471 17.42 -23.83 23.20
C TYR A 471 18.86 -24.35 23.17
N ILE A 472 19.17 -25.29 24.05
CA ILE A 472 20.47 -25.94 24.19
C ILE A 472 20.29 -27.41 23.79
N PRO A 473 20.82 -27.84 22.62
CA PRO A 473 20.64 -29.20 22.10
C PRO A 473 20.97 -30.34 23.08
N SER A 474 21.92 -30.11 23.99
CA SER A 474 22.34 -31.10 24.99
C SER A 474 21.49 -31.14 26.26
N LYS A 475 20.55 -30.20 26.44
CA LYS A 475 19.75 -30.05 27.67
C LYS A 475 18.25 -30.05 27.43
N ASP A 476 17.80 -29.44 26.34
CA ASP A 476 16.39 -29.29 26.04
C ASP A 476 15.92 -30.46 25.17
N GLU A 477 14.77 -31.05 25.52
CA GLU A 477 14.22 -32.23 24.85
C GLU A 477 13.00 -31.91 23.96
N THR A 478 12.39 -30.73 24.16
CA THR A 478 11.13 -30.37 23.49
C THR A 478 11.19 -28.98 22.88
N PHE A 479 10.67 -28.84 21.67
CA PHE A 479 10.54 -27.54 21.02
C PHE A 479 9.27 -26.79 21.44
N PRO A 480 9.31 -25.44 21.47
CA PRO A 480 8.08 -24.64 21.58
C PRO A 480 7.14 -25.00 20.42
N THR A 481 6.00 -25.61 20.74
CA THR A 481 5.10 -26.22 19.77
C THR A 481 3.64 -25.90 20.10
N PHE A 482 2.87 -25.50 19.10
CA PHE A 482 1.48 -25.07 19.24
C PHE A 482 0.56 -25.80 18.24
N SER A 483 -0.74 -25.84 18.54
CA SER A 483 -1.76 -26.40 17.66
C SER A 483 -2.26 -25.37 16.66
N TYR A 484 -2.30 -25.74 15.37
CA TYR A 484 -2.90 -24.90 14.32
C TYR A 484 -4.33 -24.49 14.68
N ALA A 485 -5.17 -25.45 15.07
CA ALA A 485 -6.58 -25.21 15.35
C ALA A 485 -6.79 -24.20 16.50
N GLU A 486 -5.95 -24.25 17.53
CA GLU A 486 -6.03 -23.34 18.68
C GLU A 486 -5.63 -21.92 18.28
N ILE A 487 -4.51 -21.76 17.55
CA ILE A 487 -4.06 -20.45 17.06
C ILE A 487 -5.11 -19.80 16.15
N MET A 488 -5.73 -20.59 15.28
CA MET A 488 -6.76 -20.08 14.37
C MET A 488 -8.05 -19.69 15.09
N ALA A 489 -8.38 -20.34 16.21
CA ALA A 489 -9.62 -20.12 16.94
C ALA A 489 -9.54 -19.05 18.04
N ASP A 490 -8.37 -18.85 18.67
CA ASP A 490 -8.25 -18.05 19.89
C ASP A 490 -7.06 -17.08 19.88
N ASP A 491 -7.30 -15.84 20.32
CA ASP A 491 -6.26 -14.79 20.38
C ASP A 491 -5.31 -14.98 21.57
N GLY A 492 -5.71 -15.73 22.62
CA GLY A 492 -4.82 -16.14 23.71
C GLY A 492 -3.81 -17.21 23.27
N ALA A 493 -4.25 -18.21 22.50
CA ALA A 493 -3.37 -19.20 21.88
C ALA A 493 -2.41 -18.55 20.87
N LEU A 494 -2.91 -17.60 20.06
CA LEU A 494 -2.06 -16.78 19.20
C LEU A 494 -1.00 -16.00 20.01
N LEU A 495 -1.39 -15.35 21.11
CA LEU A 495 -0.45 -14.65 21.99
C LEU A 495 0.62 -15.61 22.53
N GLY A 496 0.23 -16.79 23.02
CA GLY A 496 1.17 -17.80 23.50
C GLY A 496 2.19 -18.23 22.44
N TRP A 497 1.73 -18.40 21.19
CA TRP A 497 2.61 -18.68 20.05
C TRP A 497 3.58 -17.52 19.77
N LEU A 498 3.09 -16.27 19.75
CA LEU A 498 3.95 -15.09 19.54
C LEU A 498 4.94 -14.87 20.69
N ASP A 499 4.54 -15.16 21.94
CA ASP A 499 5.43 -15.15 23.10
C ASP A 499 6.58 -16.15 22.91
N ALA A 500 6.28 -17.36 22.43
CA ALA A 500 7.31 -18.35 22.15
C ALA A 500 8.29 -17.89 21.06
N ILE A 501 7.78 -17.32 19.96
CA ILE A 501 8.64 -16.75 18.90
C ILE A 501 9.54 -15.65 19.46
N TYR A 502 9.01 -14.72 20.25
CA TYR A 502 9.78 -13.61 20.80
C TYR A 502 10.84 -14.08 21.81
N GLU A 503 10.47 -14.99 22.71
CA GLU A 503 11.34 -15.50 23.78
C GLU A 503 12.40 -16.49 23.26
N TRP A 504 12.01 -17.49 22.48
CA TRP A 504 12.89 -18.56 22.00
C TRP A 504 13.55 -18.23 20.67
N GLY A 505 12.97 -17.32 19.89
CA GLY A 505 13.40 -16.99 18.53
C GLY A 505 12.79 -17.90 17.47
N PHE A 506 12.13 -19.00 17.83
CA PHE A 506 11.46 -19.89 16.90
C PHE A 506 10.31 -20.64 17.58
N SER A 507 9.42 -21.22 16.78
CA SER A 507 8.34 -22.09 17.24
C SER A 507 7.84 -22.99 16.11
N PHE A 508 7.29 -24.14 16.49
CA PHE A 508 6.56 -25.01 15.59
C PHE A 508 5.05 -24.86 15.75
N VAL A 509 4.32 -25.07 14.65
CA VAL A 509 2.87 -25.25 14.63
C VAL A 509 2.59 -26.60 14.00
N LYS A 510 1.94 -27.49 14.76
CA LYS A 510 1.59 -28.85 14.33
C LYS A 510 0.14 -28.91 13.83
N LYS A 511 -0.12 -29.91 12.99
CA LYS A 511 -1.44 -30.19 12.38
C LYS A 511 -1.96 -29.02 11.54
N VAL A 512 -1.05 -28.30 10.86
CA VAL A 512 -1.44 -27.38 9.79
C VAL A 512 -1.96 -28.24 8.64
N PRO A 513 -3.14 -27.96 8.06
CA PRO A 513 -3.58 -28.62 6.84
C PRO A 513 -2.51 -28.50 5.75
N VAL A 514 -2.29 -29.59 5.00
CA VAL A 514 -1.17 -29.72 4.05
C VAL A 514 -1.52 -29.02 2.72
N ASP A 515 -1.82 -27.73 2.81
CA ASP A 515 -2.15 -26.86 1.70
C ASP A 515 -1.58 -25.43 1.90
N PRO A 516 -1.25 -24.74 0.80
CA PRO A 516 -0.80 -23.34 0.81
C PRO A 516 -1.74 -22.39 1.56
N GLU A 517 -3.05 -22.52 1.34
CA GLU A 517 -4.07 -21.58 1.81
C GLU A 517 -4.13 -21.53 3.35
N SER A 518 -4.05 -22.69 4.00
CA SER A 518 -4.06 -22.79 5.46
C SER A 518 -2.81 -22.19 6.08
N THR A 519 -1.67 -22.31 5.40
CA THR A 519 -0.40 -21.72 5.80
C THR A 519 -0.43 -20.20 5.65
N GLU A 520 -0.98 -19.71 4.54
CA GLU A 520 -1.18 -18.29 4.32
C GLU A 520 -2.11 -17.69 5.38
N GLY A 521 -3.20 -18.38 5.71
CA GLY A 521 -4.12 -18.04 6.79
C GLY A 521 -3.44 -17.98 8.16
N LEU A 522 -2.55 -18.93 8.47
CA LEU A 522 -1.76 -18.94 9.70
C LEU A 522 -0.86 -17.71 9.81
N ILE A 523 -0.13 -17.35 8.75
CA ILE A 523 0.72 -16.15 8.74
C ILE A 523 -0.15 -14.89 8.91
N LYS A 524 -1.30 -14.84 8.24
CA LYS A 524 -2.27 -13.73 8.32
C LYS A 524 -2.89 -13.52 9.70
N ARG A 525 -2.81 -14.50 10.63
CA ARG A 525 -3.16 -14.28 12.05
C ARG A 525 -2.18 -13.35 12.76
N ILE A 526 -0.93 -13.29 12.30
CA ILE A 526 0.08 -12.34 12.78
C ILE A 526 -0.14 -10.99 12.09
N ALA A 527 0.05 -10.94 10.77
CA ALA A 527 -0.07 -9.75 9.94
C ALA A 527 -0.11 -10.13 8.45
N PHE A 528 -0.25 -9.15 7.56
CA PHE A 528 -0.13 -9.39 6.13
C PHE A 528 1.28 -9.90 5.76
N ILE A 529 1.35 -10.63 4.63
CA ILE A 529 2.60 -11.20 4.12
C ILE A 529 3.35 -10.11 3.35
N ARG A 530 4.65 -9.96 3.65
CA ARG A 530 5.53 -9.03 2.95
C ARG A 530 5.79 -9.54 1.54
N ASN A 531 5.36 -8.77 0.54
CA ASN A 531 5.78 -9.00 -0.84
C ASN A 531 7.26 -8.62 -1.02
N THR A 532 7.98 -9.47 -1.74
CA THR A 532 9.39 -9.31 -2.13
C THR A 532 9.53 -9.45 -3.65
N HIS A 533 10.74 -9.30 -4.18
CA HIS A 533 11.03 -9.59 -5.59
C HIS A 533 10.89 -11.08 -5.94
N TYR A 534 10.83 -11.97 -4.94
CA TYR A 534 10.46 -13.38 -5.12
C TYR A 534 8.95 -13.62 -5.08
N GLY A 535 8.13 -12.57 -4.96
CA GLY A 535 6.69 -12.65 -4.77
C GLY A 535 6.25 -12.45 -3.32
N GLY A 536 4.97 -12.73 -3.06
CA GLY A 536 4.34 -12.67 -1.73
C GLY A 536 4.47 -13.97 -0.96
N PHE A 537 3.33 -14.66 -0.77
CA PHE A 537 3.34 -16.04 -0.31
C PHE A 537 3.96 -16.93 -1.39
N TRP A 538 4.96 -17.73 -1.02
CA TRP A 538 5.64 -18.62 -1.94
C TRP A 538 5.23 -20.07 -1.69
N ASP A 539 5.12 -20.83 -2.78
CA ASP A 539 4.88 -22.26 -2.82
C ASP A 539 5.75 -22.81 -3.95
N PHE A 540 6.79 -23.54 -3.59
CA PHE A 540 7.81 -23.93 -4.54
C PHE A 540 8.29 -25.37 -4.36
N THR A 541 8.79 -25.90 -5.46
CA THR A 541 9.68 -27.05 -5.52
C THR A 541 11.08 -26.57 -5.91
N ALA A 542 12.13 -27.33 -5.61
CA ALA A 542 13.48 -26.99 -6.06
C ALA A 542 13.61 -27.14 -7.58
N ASP A 543 13.21 -26.10 -8.32
CA ASP A 543 13.17 -26.05 -9.78
C ASP A 543 13.99 -24.87 -10.35
N LEU A 544 14.75 -24.16 -9.51
CA LEU A 544 15.59 -22.99 -9.86
C LEU A 544 14.82 -21.83 -10.53
N THR A 545 13.50 -21.76 -10.37
CA THR A 545 12.65 -20.71 -10.97
C THR A 545 13.06 -19.29 -10.56
N PHE A 546 13.57 -19.13 -9.34
CA PHE A 546 14.21 -17.91 -8.89
C PHE A 546 15.70 -18.20 -8.72
N LYS A 547 16.58 -17.44 -9.38
CA LYS A 547 18.05 -17.64 -9.44
C LYS A 547 18.72 -17.34 -8.07
N ASP A 548 18.34 -18.10 -7.05
CA ASP A 548 18.73 -17.99 -5.65
C ASP A 548 19.10 -19.38 -5.11
N THR A 549 20.13 -19.45 -4.27
CA THR A 549 20.66 -20.71 -3.72
C THR A 549 19.61 -21.48 -2.90
N ALA A 550 18.58 -20.82 -2.38
CA ALA A 550 17.44 -21.46 -1.73
C ALA A 550 16.68 -22.45 -2.63
N TYR A 551 16.76 -22.32 -3.96
CA TYR A 551 16.07 -23.16 -4.94
C TYR A 551 16.91 -24.31 -5.51
N THR A 552 18.12 -24.53 -4.98
CA THR A 552 18.95 -25.71 -5.30
C THR A 552 18.58 -26.90 -4.39
N THR A 553 19.23 -28.05 -4.57
CA THR A 553 19.17 -29.20 -3.64
C THR A 553 20.37 -29.24 -2.68
N GLU A 554 21.23 -28.23 -2.73
CA GLU A 554 22.51 -28.18 -2.04
C GLU A 554 22.34 -27.83 -0.56
N PHE A 555 23.39 -28.13 0.22
CA PHE A 555 23.54 -27.71 1.60
C PHE A 555 23.51 -26.18 1.70
N LEU A 556 22.77 -25.67 2.68
CA LEU A 556 22.76 -24.25 3.04
C LEU A 556 23.19 -24.11 4.50
N GLY A 557 24.31 -23.43 4.71
CA GLY A 557 24.81 -23.13 6.05
C GLY A 557 23.91 -22.14 6.80
N ALA A 558 24.18 -21.95 8.09
CA ALA A 558 23.42 -21.01 8.92
C ALA A 558 23.49 -19.57 8.38
N HIS A 559 22.33 -18.99 8.05
CA HIS A 559 22.18 -17.62 7.56
C HIS A 559 20.87 -16.97 8.02
N THR A 560 20.77 -15.65 7.86
CA THR A 560 19.53 -14.85 7.98
C THR A 560 19.13 -14.35 6.60
N ASP A 561 17.85 -14.42 6.26
CA ASP A 561 17.35 -14.02 4.95
C ASP A 561 17.27 -12.50 4.78
N ASN A 562 17.33 -12.08 3.51
CA ASN A 562 17.15 -10.71 3.06
C ASN A 562 18.11 -9.68 3.67
N THR A 563 19.38 -10.06 3.88
CA THR A 563 20.39 -9.12 4.39
C THR A 563 20.59 -7.90 3.49
N TYR A 564 20.29 -8.05 2.20
CA TYR A 564 20.29 -7.02 1.16
C TYR A 564 19.11 -6.05 1.19
N PHE A 565 18.07 -6.25 2.01
CA PHE A 565 17.04 -5.23 2.22
C PHE A 565 17.51 -4.18 3.25
N THR A 566 17.15 -2.92 3.00
CA THR A 566 17.26 -1.85 4.01
C THR A 566 16.58 -2.29 5.32
N ASP A 567 15.38 -2.85 5.18
CA ASP A 567 14.59 -3.46 6.25
C ASP A 567 14.36 -4.95 5.94
N PRO A 568 15.18 -5.87 6.48
CA PRO A 568 15.00 -7.32 6.33
C PRO A 568 13.70 -7.79 7.01
N ALA A 569 13.07 -8.82 6.44
CA ALA A 569 11.90 -9.44 7.06
C ALA A 569 12.20 -9.91 8.49
N ARG A 570 11.24 -9.73 9.40
CA ARG A 570 11.41 -10.06 10.82
C ARG A 570 11.11 -11.52 11.10
N LEU A 571 10.00 -12.02 10.57
CA LEU A 571 9.62 -13.42 10.70
C LEU A 571 9.64 -14.08 9.34
N GLN A 572 10.00 -15.36 9.35
CA GLN A 572 9.91 -16.25 8.21
C GLN A 572 9.28 -17.56 8.65
N LEU A 573 8.37 -18.08 7.85
CA LEU A 573 7.70 -19.36 8.09
C LEU A 573 8.00 -20.32 6.94
N PHE A 574 8.37 -21.55 7.30
CA PHE A 574 8.49 -22.70 6.41
C PHE A 574 7.44 -23.74 6.77
N HIS A 575 6.65 -24.19 5.80
CA HIS A 575 5.76 -25.34 5.95
C HIS A 575 6.07 -26.38 4.88
N LEU A 576 6.43 -27.59 5.34
CA LEU A 576 6.61 -28.73 4.45
C LEU A 576 5.24 -29.27 4.02
N LEU A 577 4.99 -29.30 2.71
CA LEU A 577 3.77 -29.88 2.15
C LEU A 577 4.01 -31.34 1.73
N SER A 578 5.15 -31.63 1.13
CA SER A 578 5.52 -33.01 0.75
C SER A 578 7.02 -33.16 0.57
N HIS A 579 7.55 -34.33 0.89
CA HIS A 579 8.89 -34.78 0.49
C HIS A 579 8.76 -36.23 0.04
N THR A 580 8.85 -36.49 -1.26
CA THR A 580 8.70 -37.83 -1.84
C THR A 580 9.96 -38.22 -2.61
N ASP A 581 10.18 -39.53 -2.74
CA ASP A 581 11.22 -40.10 -3.61
C ASP A 581 12.65 -39.62 -3.29
N GLY A 582 12.93 -39.36 -2.01
CA GLY A 582 14.26 -38.97 -1.55
C GLY A 582 14.34 -38.69 -0.04
N ASP A 583 15.54 -38.34 0.42
CA ASP A 583 15.90 -38.20 1.83
C ASP A 583 16.57 -36.84 2.10
N GLY A 584 16.80 -36.52 3.38
CA GLY A 584 17.49 -35.31 3.81
C GLY A 584 16.57 -34.09 3.95
N GLY A 585 17.12 -32.90 3.73
CA GLY A 585 16.38 -31.64 3.82
C GLY A 585 16.00 -31.25 5.25
N ALA A 586 16.78 -31.72 6.23
CA ALA A 586 16.63 -31.35 7.63
C ALA A 586 16.87 -29.85 7.78
N SER A 587 16.01 -29.19 8.54
CA SER A 587 16.15 -27.76 8.84
C SER A 587 17.19 -27.55 9.93
N LEU A 588 18.06 -26.57 9.71
CA LEU A 588 19.02 -26.07 10.70
C LEU A 588 18.47 -24.80 11.33
N LEU A 589 18.62 -24.66 12.65
CA LEU A 589 18.48 -23.41 13.38
C LEU A 589 19.70 -23.16 14.27
N VAL A 590 20.13 -21.91 14.38
CA VAL A 590 21.19 -21.47 15.30
C VAL A 590 20.78 -20.16 15.96
N ASP A 591 20.84 -20.10 17.30
CA ASP A 591 20.53 -18.86 18.03
C ASP A 591 21.68 -17.86 17.92
N GLY A 592 21.56 -16.90 17.01
CA GLY A 592 22.57 -15.87 16.76
C GLY A 592 22.82 -14.97 17.97
N PHE A 593 21.86 -14.81 18.88
CA PHE A 593 22.09 -14.03 20.10
C PHE A 593 22.96 -14.79 21.09
N ARG A 594 22.78 -16.11 21.21
CA ARG A 594 23.71 -16.95 21.98
C ARG A 594 25.09 -16.98 21.34
N ALA A 595 25.18 -17.12 20.02
CA ALA A 595 26.45 -17.08 19.29
C ALA A 595 27.20 -15.78 19.55
N ALA A 596 26.51 -14.64 19.49
CA ALA A 596 27.09 -13.34 19.82
C ALA A 596 27.49 -13.22 21.29
N SER A 597 26.76 -13.83 22.23
CA SER A 597 27.18 -13.87 23.64
C SER A 597 28.47 -14.67 23.82
N ILE A 598 28.59 -15.83 23.15
CA ILE A 598 29.81 -16.64 23.19
C ILE A 598 30.98 -15.86 22.57
N LEU A 599 30.78 -15.25 21.39
CA LEU A 599 31.82 -14.44 20.75
C LEU A 599 32.27 -13.29 21.65
N ARG A 600 31.34 -12.63 22.36
CA ARG A 600 31.66 -11.58 23.33
C ARG A 600 32.56 -12.10 24.45
N ASP A 601 32.26 -13.29 24.95
CA ASP A 601 32.92 -13.87 26.11
C ASP A 601 34.29 -14.49 25.72
N GLU A 602 34.41 -15.02 24.50
CA GLU A 602 35.64 -15.62 23.97
C GLU A 602 36.61 -14.58 23.38
N HIS A 603 36.11 -13.59 22.62
CA HIS A 603 36.95 -12.55 21.99
C HIS A 603 36.22 -11.19 21.86
N PRO A 604 36.30 -10.31 22.87
CA PRO A 604 35.63 -9.00 22.88
C PRO A 604 35.97 -8.07 21.70
N GLN A 605 37.14 -8.24 21.08
CA GLN A 605 37.53 -7.46 19.90
C GLN A 605 36.74 -7.89 18.67
N ASP A 606 36.52 -9.19 18.46
CA ASP A 606 35.82 -9.70 17.28
C ASP A 606 34.38 -9.23 17.25
N ILE A 607 33.72 -9.25 18.42
CA ILE A 607 32.35 -8.75 18.52
C ILE A 607 32.28 -7.24 18.26
N SER A 608 33.30 -6.47 18.68
CA SER A 608 33.38 -5.04 18.39
C SER A 608 33.51 -4.79 16.89
N VAL A 609 34.34 -5.58 16.20
CA VAL A 609 34.50 -5.52 14.74
C VAL A 609 33.17 -5.84 14.04
N LEU A 610 32.51 -6.95 14.39
CA LEU A 610 31.25 -7.36 13.76
C LEU A 610 30.06 -6.43 14.08
N ALA A 611 30.12 -5.68 15.17
CA ALA A 611 29.09 -4.71 15.54
C ALA A 611 29.30 -3.32 14.94
N SER A 612 30.53 -2.95 14.59
CA SER A 612 30.89 -1.61 14.09
C SER A 612 31.10 -1.55 12.58
N VAL A 613 31.68 -2.61 11.99
CA VAL A 613 32.04 -2.61 10.57
C VAL A 613 30.85 -2.98 9.71
N ARG A 614 30.38 -2.01 8.92
CA ARG A 614 29.26 -2.16 7.99
C ARG A 614 29.67 -2.91 6.73
N GLN A 615 28.87 -3.89 6.33
CA GLN A 615 29.06 -4.73 5.15
C GLN A 615 28.09 -4.36 4.01
N PRO A 616 28.55 -4.41 2.75
CA PRO A 616 27.65 -4.39 1.60
C PRO A 616 26.99 -5.77 1.41
N TYR A 617 25.69 -5.74 1.09
CA TYR A 617 24.90 -6.92 0.77
C TYR A 617 24.13 -6.65 -0.53
N HIS A 618 23.88 -7.69 -1.32
CA HIS A 618 23.11 -7.58 -2.55
C HIS A 618 22.29 -8.83 -2.87
N SER A 619 21.22 -8.63 -3.64
CA SER A 619 20.57 -9.68 -4.44
C SER A 619 20.56 -9.21 -5.88
N SER A 620 21.31 -9.89 -6.75
CA SER A 620 21.54 -9.43 -8.13
C SER A 620 21.56 -10.58 -9.15
N GLY A 621 20.93 -11.71 -8.81
CA GLY A 621 20.90 -12.89 -9.69
C GLY A 621 19.91 -12.78 -10.86
N ASN A 622 18.85 -11.96 -10.71
CA ASN A 622 17.83 -11.76 -11.74
C ASN A 622 18.20 -10.55 -12.62
N GLU A 623 17.96 -10.66 -13.94
CA GLU A 623 18.39 -9.65 -14.93
C GLU A 623 17.79 -8.26 -14.69
N GLU A 624 16.55 -8.21 -14.19
CA GLU A 624 15.82 -6.97 -13.94
C GLU A 624 15.90 -6.50 -12.47
N THR A 625 16.67 -7.19 -11.61
CA THR A 625 16.67 -6.91 -10.17
C THR A 625 18.09 -6.89 -9.61
N CYS A 626 18.47 -5.76 -9.03
CA CYS A 626 19.68 -5.61 -8.23
C CYS A 626 19.34 -4.80 -6.97
N ILE A 627 19.16 -5.50 -5.85
CA ILE A 627 18.70 -4.92 -4.59
C ILE A 627 19.89 -4.79 -3.66
N GLN A 628 20.01 -3.61 -3.05
CA GLN A 628 21.01 -3.28 -2.05
C GLN A 628 20.35 -2.44 -0.95
N PRO A 629 20.83 -2.53 0.29
CA PRO A 629 20.29 -1.71 1.37
C PRO A 629 20.70 -0.25 1.17
N ALA A 630 19.84 0.68 1.61
CA ALA A 630 20.11 2.12 1.52
C ALA A 630 21.40 2.54 2.26
N GLU A 631 21.76 1.79 3.30
CA GLU A 631 23.05 1.88 3.97
C GLU A 631 23.62 0.47 4.18
N GLN A 632 24.94 0.31 4.04
CA GLN A 632 25.65 -0.88 4.51
C GLN A 632 25.36 -1.12 5.99
N ALA A 633 25.25 -2.38 6.41
CA ALA A 633 24.85 -2.75 7.78
C ALA A 633 25.89 -3.65 8.44
N PRO A 634 26.13 -3.54 9.77
CA PRO A 634 27.00 -4.47 10.47
C PRO A 634 26.32 -5.83 10.64
N VAL A 635 27.11 -6.87 10.94
CA VAL A 635 26.60 -8.21 11.23
C VAL A 635 25.79 -8.21 12.53
N LEU A 636 26.24 -7.47 13.55
CA LEU A 636 25.60 -7.40 14.86
C LEU A 636 25.05 -5.98 15.11
N LYS A 637 23.75 -5.80 14.95
CA LYS A 637 23.13 -4.47 15.06
C LYS A 637 22.52 -4.24 16.44
N SER A 638 22.97 -3.18 17.10
CA SER A 638 22.46 -2.72 18.39
C SER A 638 21.47 -1.57 18.24
N HIS A 639 20.42 -1.57 19.05
CA HIS A 639 19.43 -0.50 19.07
C HIS A 639 20.03 0.71 19.80
N GLY A 640 20.18 1.84 19.11
CA GLY A 640 20.91 3.01 19.61
C GLY A 640 20.42 3.54 20.96
N GLN A 641 19.10 3.51 21.20
CA GLN A 641 18.52 4.03 22.44
C GLN A 641 18.48 3.00 23.59
N LEU A 642 18.37 1.71 23.27
CA LEU A 642 18.23 0.65 24.28
C LEU A 642 19.58 -0.01 24.59
N ASN A 643 20.59 0.26 23.75
CA ASN A 643 21.90 -0.37 23.75
C ASN A 643 21.81 -1.89 23.87
N ARG A 644 20.93 -2.50 23.06
CA ARG A 644 20.70 -3.95 23.01
C ARG A 644 20.86 -4.47 21.59
N LEU A 645 21.51 -5.62 21.44
CA LEU A 645 21.47 -6.40 20.21
C LEU A 645 20.01 -6.71 19.89
N TYR A 646 19.62 -6.38 18.66
CA TYR A 646 18.25 -6.59 18.21
C TYR A 646 18.16 -7.24 16.83
N GLN A 647 19.26 -7.24 16.08
CA GLN A 647 19.32 -7.89 14.77
C GLN A 647 20.71 -8.47 14.49
N VAL A 648 20.74 -9.70 14.00
CA VAL A 648 21.87 -10.35 13.35
C VAL A 648 21.63 -10.29 11.84
N ARG A 649 22.64 -9.89 11.06
CA ARG A 649 22.63 -9.90 9.60
C ARG A 649 23.81 -10.73 9.09
N TRP A 650 23.57 -12.01 8.90
CA TRP A 650 24.61 -12.93 8.46
C TRP A 650 24.08 -13.77 7.31
N ASN A 651 24.52 -13.46 6.09
CA ASN A 651 24.36 -14.34 4.95
C ASN A 651 25.62 -14.23 4.11
N ASN A 652 26.41 -15.31 4.07
CA ASN A 652 27.66 -15.32 3.32
C ASN A 652 27.40 -15.22 1.80
N TYR A 653 26.26 -15.71 1.33
CA TYR A 653 25.88 -15.74 -0.08
C TYR A 653 25.44 -14.37 -0.60
N ASP A 654 24.87 -13.51 0.27
CA ASP A 654 24.40 -12.16 -0.08
C ASP A 654 25.51 -11.09 0.00
N ARG A 655 26.68 -11.40 0.55
CA ARG A 655 27.70 -10.40 0.88
C ARG A 655 28.47 -9.96 -0.36
N ALA A 656 28.53 -8.65 -0.59
CA ALA A 656 29.30 -8.08 -1.70
C ALA A 656 30.78 -7.88 -1.32
N ALA A 657 31.62 -7.62 -2.34
CA ALA A 657 32.97 -7.15 -2.11
C ALA A 657 32.96 -5.73 -1.52
N LYS A 658 33.65 -5.54 -0.38
CA LYS A 658 33.83 -4.23 0.26
C LYS A 658 35.14 -3.60 -0.21
N SER A 659 35.08 -2.35 -0.66
CA SER A 659 36.20 -1.66 -1.33
C SER A 659 36.81 -0.51 -0.53
N ASP A 660 36.17 -0.09 0.56
CA ASP A 660 36.56 1.03 1.42
C ASP A 660 37.32 0.59 2.68
N TRP A 661 38.09 -0.50 2.57
CA TRP A 661 38.96 -1.01 3.64
C TRP A 661 40.43 -0.92 3.29
N ASN A 662 41.27 -0.64 4.29
CA ASN A 662 42.70 -0.92 4.23
C ASN A 662 43.00 -2.42 4.55
N CYS A 663 44.24 -2.86 4.36
CA CYS A 663 44.62 -4.27 4.55
C CYS A 663 44.48 -4.78 6.00
N GLU A 664 44.64 -3.90 6.99
CA GLU A 664 44.48 -4.21 8.40
C GLU A 664 43.00 -4.43 8.71
N GLU A 665 42.12 -3.50 8.31
CA GLU A 665 40.67 -3.61 8.48
C GLU A 665 40.09 -4.86 7.79
N GLN A 666 40.60 -5.22 6.61
CA GLN A 666 40.26 -6.48 5.94
C GLN A 666 40.62 -7.68 6.83
N SER A 667 41.85 -7.72 7.34
CA SER A 667 42.35 -8.84 8.16
C SER A 667 41.60 -8.97 9.48
N GLU A 668 41.32 -7.86 10.15
CA GLU A 668 40.52 -7.81 11.38
C GLU A 668 39.11 -8.34 11.14
N TRP A 669 38.43 -7.86 10.11
CA TRP A 669 37.06 -8.31 9.82
C TRP A 669 37.00 -9.78 9.44
N TYR A 670 37.90 -10.27 8.58
CA TYR A 670 37.91 -11.70 8.21
C TYR A 670 38.28 -12.61 9.39
N THR A 671 39.11 -12.14 10.32
CA THR A 671 39.41 -12.88 11.56
C THR A 671 38.16 -13.01 12.42
N ALA A 672 37.46 -11.90 12.67
CA ALA A 672 36.22 -11.89 13.43
C ALA A 672 35.11 -12.71 12.75
N ALA A 673 34.98 -12.61 11.42
CA ALA A 673 34.01 -13.37 10.64
C ALA A 673 34.28 -14.89 10.67
N ARG A 674 35.55 -15.31 10.67
CA ARG A 674 35.93 -16.73 10.84
C ARG A 674 35.54 -17.25 12.21
N HIS A 675 35.81 -16.48 13.27
CA HIS A 675 35.44 -16.86 14.63
C HIS A 675 33.92 -16.96 14.80
N TRP A 676 33.18 -15.98 14.28
CA TRP A 676 31.72 -16.05 14.22
C TRP A 676 31.22 -17.30 13.50
N ASN A 677 31.76 -17.59 12.30
CA ASN A 677 31.37 -18.76 11.53
C ASN A 677 31.70 -20.07 12.25
N GLU A 678 32.83 -20.14 12.94
CA GLU A 678 33.20 -21.29 13.76
C GLU A 678 32.18 -21.52 14.87
N ILE A 679 31.81 -20.48 15.63
CA ILE A 679 30.82 -20.58 16.72
C ILE A 679 29.47 -21.09 16.19
N ILE A 680 28.92 -20.50 15.13
CA ILE A 680 27.60 -20.90 14.62
C ILE A 680 27.58 -22.31 14.02
N SER A 681 28.74 -22.88 13.72
CA SER A 681 28.90 -24.26 13.23
C SER A 681 29.28 -25.27 14.32
N ARG A 682 29.34 -24.87 15.60
CA ARG A 682 29.59 -25.80 16.70
C ARG A 682 28.39 -26.73 16.89
N LYS A 683 28.65 -28.01 17.17
CA LYS A 683 27.61 -29.03 17.37
C LYS A 683 26.66 -28.71 18.53
N ASP A 684 27.11 -27.98 19.54
CA ASP A 684 26.27 -27.55 20.66
C ASP A 684 25.48 -26.26 20.37
N MET A 685 25.69 -25.64 19.20
CA MET A 685 24.97 -24.47 18.70
C MET A 685 23.91 -24.84 17.66
N GLU A 686 24.17 -25.86 16.85
CA GLU A 686 23.28 -26.31 15.79
C GLU A 686 22.07 -27.10 16.31
N ILE A 687 20.87 -26.67 15.92
CA ILE A 687 19.62 -27.36 16.19
C ILE A 687 19.12 -27.95 14.87
N TRP A 688 19.32 -29.25 14.70
CA TRP A 688 18.89 -29.99 13.51
C TRP A 688 17.53 -30.65 13.75
N THR A 689 16.59 -30.43 12.83
CA THR A 689 15.24 -31.00 12.93
C THR A 689 14.68 -31.35 11.56
N GLN A 690 14.09 -32.53 11.43
CA GLN A 690 13.36 -32.92 10.22
C GLN A 690 11.93 -32.36 10.31
N LEU A 691 11.50 -31.64 9.27
CA LEU A 691 10.09 -31.24 9.15
C LEU A 691 9.28 -32.41 8.59
N GLU A 692 8.04 -32.52 9.06
CA GLU A 692 7.05 -33.47 8.58
C GLU A 692 5.91 -32.69 7.91
N PRO A 693 5.25 -33.24 6.88
CA PRO A 693 4.04 -32.66 6.32
C PRO A 693 3.01 -32.28 7.40
N GLY A 694 2.48 -31.05 7.33
CA GLY A 694 1.57 -30.51 8.35
C GLY A 694 2.27 -29.87 9.56
N THR A 695 3.59 -29.68 9.49
CA THR A 695 4.38 -28.94 10.48
C THR A 695 4.92 -27.65 9.88
N ALA A 696 4.50 -26.51 10.42
CA ALA A 696 5.09 -25.22 10.10
C ALA A 696 6.15 -24.83 11.14
N LEU A 697 7.31 -24.37 10.68
CA LEU A 697 8.37 -23.77 11.48
C LEU A 697 8.39 -22.28 11.21
N ILE A 698 8.22 -21.47 12.25
CA ILE A 698 8.39 -20.01 12.18
C ILE A 698 9.56 -19.60 13.06
N PHE A 699 10.31 -18.59 12.61
CA PHE A 699 11.42 -18.05 13.39
C PHE A 699 11.60 -16.55 13.17
N ASP A 700 12.22 -15.94 14.17
CA ASP A 700 12.69 -14.57 14.21
C ASP A 700 13.98 -14.48 13.37
N ASN A 701 13.83 -14.12 12.10
CA ASN A 701 14.93 -14.00 11.13
C ASN A 701 15.93 -12.89 11.50
N TRP A 702 15.63 -12.02 12.47
CA TRP A 702 16.61 -11.07 13.02
C TRP A 702 17.47 -11.68 14.13
N ARG A 703 17.18 -12.91 14.56
CA ARG A 703 17.89 -13.59 15.65
C ARG A 703 18.38 -14.97 15.25
N MET A 704 17.46 -15.79 14.76
CA MET A 704 17.72 -17.17 14.41
C MET A 704 18.33 -17.21 13.03
N LEU A 705 19.55 -17.73 12.95
CA LEU A 705 20.07 -18.20 11.68
C LEU A 705 19.41 -19.53 11.37
N HIS A 706 19.26 -19.82 10.09
CA HIS A 706 18.67 -21.05 9.63
C HIS A 706 19.42 -21.57 8.40
N GLY A 707 19.16 -22.82 8.05
CA GLY A 707 19.78 -23.49 6.91
C GLY A 707 19.09 -24.81 6.63
N ARG A 708 19.72 -25.63 5.80
CA ARG A 708 19.24 -26.99 5.54
C ARG A 708 20.37 -27.93 5.15
N SER A 709 20.18 -29.21 5.46
CA SER A 709 21.00 -30.25 4.86
C SER A 709 20.69 -30.38 3.38
N GLU A 710 21.62 -30.98 2.63
CA GLU A 710 21.33 -31.46 1.28
C GLU A 710 20.14 -32.43 1.27
N PHE A 711 19.49 -32.55 0.12
CA PHE A 711 18.37 -33.47 -0.04
C PHE A 711 18.22 -34.00 -1.46
N THR A 712 17.52 -35.13 -1.57
CA THR A 712 17.12 -35.74 -2.84
C THR A 712 15.60 -35.83 -2.95
N GLY A 713 15.09 -36.15 -4.13
CA GLY A 713 13.66 -36.31 -4.38
C GLY A 713 12.89 -35.00 -4.56
N LYS A 714 11.57 -35.09 -4.50
CA LYS A 714 10.65 -33.97 -4.72
C LYS A 714 10.20 -33.39 -3.39
N ARG A 715 10.69 -32.19 -3.08
CA ARG A 715 10.38 -31.46 -1.84
C ARG A 715 9.58 -30.20 -2.18
N ARG A 716 8.34 -30.11 -1.69
CA ARG A 716 7.45 -28.94 -1.86
C ARG A 716 7.28 -28.23 -0.53
N MET A 717 7.61 -26.95 -0.51
CA MET A 717 7.53 -26.08 0.65
C MET A 717 6.69 -24.86 0.32
N CYS A 718 6.00 -24.34 1.33
CA CYS A 718 5.35 -23.05 1.23
C CYS A 718 5.62 -22.19 2.46
N GLY A 719 5.36 -20.89 2.34
CA GLY A 719 5.62 -19.95 3.41
C GLY A 719 5.67 -18.50 2.97
N GLY A 720 6.16 -17.66 3.86
CA GLY A 720 6.14 -16.22 3.66
C GLY A 720 6.88 -15.46 4.75
N TYR A 721 6.97 -14.16 4.52
CA TYR A 721 7.68 -13.22 5.39
C TYR A 721 6.70 -12.27 6.08
N VAL A 722 7.03 -11.85 7.29
CA VAL A 722 6.31 -10.79 8.03
C VAL A 722 7.27 -9.70 8.45
N ASN A 723 6.87 -8.45 8.29
CA ASN A 723 7.65 -7.27 8.67
C ASN A 723 7.71 -7.10 10.19
N ASN A 724 8.75 -6.40 10.65
CA ASN A 724 8.94 -6.13 12.06
C ASN A 724 7.79 -5.32 12.66
N ASP A 725 7.42 -4.22 12.01
CA ASP A 725 6.50 -3.25 12.60
C ASP A 725 5.10 -3.84 12.81
N ASP A 726 4.63 -4.64 11.85
CA ASP A 726 3.32 -5.29 11.91
C ASP A 726 3.29 -6.43 12.92
N PHE A 727 4.35 -7.26 12.98
CA PHE A 727 4.49 -8.29 14.01
C PHE A 727 4.51 -7.67 15.41
N ILE A 728 5.37 -6.68 15.64
CA ILE A 728 5.51 -6.04 16.95
C ILE A 728 4.23 -5.27 17.32
N SER A 729 3.54 -4.65 16.35
CA SER A 729 2.23 -4.03 16.57
C SER A 729 1.18 -5.05 17.05
N ARG A 730 1.00 -6.14 16.30
CA ARG A 730 0.05 -7.22 16.68
C ARG A 730 0.40 -7.79 18.05
N TYR A 731 1.67 -8.07 18.29
CA TYR A 731 2.16 -8.64 19.53
C TYR A 731 1.92 -7.74 20.73
N ARG A 732 2.26 -6.44 20.62
CA ARG A 732 1.99 -5.44 21.67
C ARG A 732 0.50 -5.33 21.99
N LEU A 733 -0.35 -5.32 20.97
CA LEU A 733 -1.80 -5.21 21.14
C LEU A 733 -2.39 -6.43 21.85
N LEU A 734 -1.96 -7.65 21.49
CA LEU A 734 -2.39 -8.87 22.16
C LEU A 734 -1.87 -8.95 23.60
N ARG A 735 -0.60 -8.64 23.83
CA ARG A 735 0.06 -8.80 25.12
C ARG A 735 -0.38 -7.76 26.16
N PHE A 736 -0.56 -6.50 25.75
CA PHE A 736 -0.80 -5.39 26.68
C PHE A 736 -2.20 -4.79 26.56
N GLY A 737 -2.92 -5.08 25.48
CA GLY A 737 -4.17 -4.40 25.16
C GLY A 737 -3.96 -2.98 24.61
N ARG A 738 -4.93 -2.52 23.83
CA ARG A 738 -4.88 -1.24 23.12
C ARG A 738 -4.57 -0.05 24.03
N GLU A 739 -5.26 0.07 25.17
CA GLU A 739 -5.11 1.22 26.07
C GLU A 739 -3.71 1.34 26.67
N GLN A 740 -3.07 0.22 27.02
CA GLN A 740 -1.70 0.25 27.53
C GLN A 740 -0.71 0.63 26.43
N VAL A 741 -0.91 0.14 25.19
CA VAL A 741 -0.07 0.52 24.04
C VAL A 741 -0.19 2.02 23.75
N LEU A 742 -1.41 2.55 23.66
CA LEU A 742 -1.65 3.97 23.38
C LEU A 742 -1.03 4.90 24.44
N ARG A 743 -1.18 4.56 25.73
CA ARG A 743 -0.60 5.36 26.83
C ARG A 743 0.91 5.44 26.80
N ASN A 744 1.57 4.48 26.16
CA ASN A 744 3.02 4.42 26.14
C ASN A 744 3.63 4.82 24.79
N ILE A 745 2.88 5.32 23.80
CA ILE A 745 3.48 5.76 22.53
C ILE A 745 4.62 6.78 22.78
N GLY A 746 5.82 6.52 22.24
CA GLY A 746 7.00 7.35 22.45
C GLY A 746 7.71 7.15 23.79
N ASN A 747 7.14 6.39 24.74
CA ASN A 747 7.80 6.03 25.99
C ASN A 747 8.95 5.05 25.73
N ALA A 748 10.19 5.49 25.93
CA ALA A 748 11.39 4.68 25.71
C ALA A 748 11.92 4.00 26.98
N ARG A 749 11.15 3.94 28.07
CA ARG A 749 11.63 3.35 29.32
C ARG A 749 11.92 1.86 29.18
N PRO A 750 13.06 1.39 29.70
CA PRO A 750 13.42 -0.03 29.67
C PRO A 750 12.74 -0.82 30.81
N GLU A 751 11.42 -0.72 30.92
CA GLU A 751 10.59 -1.47 31.87
C GLU A 751 9.93 -2.64 31.16
N GLN A 752 9.85 -3.82 31.80
CA GLN A 752 9.27 -5.01 31.16
C GLN A 752 7.79 -4.85 30.79
N ASP A 753 7.07 -3.97 31.50
CA ASP A 753 5.65 -3.69 31.28
C ASP A 753 5.40 -2.52 30.31
N ASN A 754 6.47 -1.95 29.73
CA ASN A 754 6.37 -0.94 28.69
C ASN A 754 6.22 -1.62 27.31
N PRO A 755 5.08 -1.47 26.61
CA PRO A 755 4.89 -2.06 25.29
C PRO A 755 5.94 -1.63 24.26
N ASN A 756 6.54 -0.45 24.39
CA ASN A 756 7.55 0.04 23.46
C ASN A 756 8.92 -0.61 23.62
N PHE A 757 9.14 -1.39 24.67
CA PHE A 757 10.43 -2.03 24.91
C PHE A 757 10.73 -3.20 23.96
N TYR A 758 9.71 -3.67 23.23
CA TYR A 758 9.82 -4.77 22.28
C TYR A 758 10.38 -4.25 20.97
N ILE A 759 11.48 -4.86 20.51
CA ILE A 759 12.26 -4.47 19.32
C ILE A 759 12.52 -5.62 18.38
#